data_AF-A0A1Y2LTW3-F1
#
_entry.id   AF-A0A1Y2LTW3-F1
#
_cell.length_a   1.000
_cell.length_b   1.000
_cell.length_c   1.000
_cell.angle_alpha   90.00
_cell.angle_beta   90.00
_cell.angle_gamma   90.00
#
_symmetry.space_group_name_H-M   'P 1'
#
loop_
_entity.id
_entity.type
_entity.pdbx_description
1 polymer ?
#
loop_
_entity_poly.entity_id
_entity_poly.type
_entity_poly.pdbx_seq_one_letter_code
_entity_poly.pdbx_strand_id
1 'polypeptide(L)'
;MRLFGICAVFFTASCMAIQDALLPAVIERPPNDNTLTTLANRNGWVNPEDLASMPQCIAQQDQSSWLRAMTSCTSRQCTRHFGVICTHHQYLTQLSCLSTAFSPDLLREYMSYCGRSVLAKSQLYRWIYTITGRTWLVDVGDAIGLHDPTSAALVNGYAPVEVADKAPVCLTGSVSASSMEPFSYVMTSCGFTSRTLHTGNTARPWEYSQQQKSMVALDSETAGYDLTQRSIKYGDYFDKRCFCDVFTVNLQAEPCSGPGLTSTQQRLWLHSTCGPAAVPANWTDGLMTTPAAYIPVEDWRWPSCKHAMPKKILRLADTCTTNACETDSLGYCNVKRAVKRACFCSAVSYDSCKGACQVFEARIEYVEWLHMTCGKEYGWSGLPKHWRQLAAPTALDMMPWGWSVAPSKRVDCVEATHSKSSRPTQMCASPSWNVFYLVLVNAVTLLTGVLARRQGSNPFARAYARYFSVRSWFLPGLAIITLRVLANLINAIIVQSTFGYEEIPIIQLALLWCSLPRLNWVMAVSANIPNFNDATFYTAVSHFFAEAVFQVLSAYYMTSTVAYGREHDFYSPTIAKSKMLPSAHHMYIGALVWLIVSLVTTVLLLQALWPSSSTTSSDLSVSPIPARDSKRKTHIRPPLDGIGAAISAFNTHWGYLVHAAARHIVSKTRDVENTPLLRTQTSYGTLPTEPVQRILQVVTVKLILIAVISMGLLFVAQGLFWIGFVGLGMEGYCPPQLGLLTTVWASFSALEAVATAV
;
A
#
# COMPACT_ATOMS: atom_id res chain seq x y z
N MET A 1 -2.74 10.30 38.09
CA MET A 1 -1.58 9.76 37.33
C MET A 1 -1.58 8.23 37.17
N ARG A 2 -1.97 7.40 38.17
CA ARG A 2 -1.98 5.93 38.01
C ARG A 2 -3.10 5.34 37.12
N LEU A 3 -4.20 6.06 36.87
CA LEU A 3 -5.24 5.62 35.93
C LEU A 3 -4.84 5.71 34.45
N PHE A 4 -3.92 6.61 34.09
CA PHE A 4 -3.45 6.77 32.71
C PHE A 4 -2.52 5.63 32.25
N GLY A 5 -1.83 4.98 33.20
CA GLY A 5 -0.94 3.85 32.90
C GLY A 5 -1.66 2.54 32.57
N ILE A 6 -2.91 2.38 33.02
CA ILE A 6 -3.67 1.15 32.80
C ILE A 6 -4.25 1.11 31.38
N CYS A 7 -4.64 2.26 30.81
CA CYS A 7 -5.14 2.32 29.42
C CYS A 7 -4.02 2.19 28.37
N ALA A 8 -2.79 2.58 28.68
CA ALA A 8 -1.65 2.51 27.75
C ALA A 8 -1.15 1.07 27.51
N VAL A 9 -1.31 0.17 28.50
CA VAL A 9 -0.86 -1.24 28.41
C VAL A 9 -1.77 -2.09 27.52
N PHE A 10 -3.04 -1.70 27.35
CA PHE A 10 -3.97 -2.42 26.47
C PHE A 10 -3.81 -2.09 24.97
N PHE A 11 -3.12 -1.00 24.62
CA PHE A 11 -2.97 -0.56 23.23
C PHE A 11 -1.80 -1.22 22.49
N THR A 12 -0.79 -1.75 23.19
CA THR A 12 0.41 -2.33 22.56
C THR A 12 0.27 -3.81 22.20
N ALA A 13 -0.71 -4.52 22.74
CA ALA A 13 -0.87 -5.97 22.55
C ALA A 13 -1.65 -6.37 21.28
N SER A 14 -2.34 -5.44 20.61
CA SER A 14 -3.32 -5.75 19.56
C SER A 14 -2.80 -5.57 18.12
N CYS A 15 -1.53 -5.19 17.91
CA CYS A 15 -1.03 -4.77 16.60
C CYS A 15 -0.02 -5.71 15.91
N MET A 16 0.23 -6.93 16.41
CA MET A 16 1.28 -7.82 15.87
C MET A 16 0.79 -9.16 15.29
N ALA A 17 -0.49 -9.33 14.95
CA ALA A 17 -1.02 -10.64 14.56
C ALA A 17 -1.81 -10.66 13.25
N ILE A 18 -1.35 -9.99 12.19
CA ILE A 18 -1.87 -10.22 10.82
C ILE A 18 -0.75 -10.01 9.78
N GLN A 19 0.18 -10.94 9.68
CA GLN A 19 0.97 -11.13 8.45
C GLN A 19 1.67 -12.49 8.51
N ASP A 20 1.10 -13.49 7.82
CA ASP A 20 1.82 -14.61 7.21
C ASP A 20 0.82 -15.69 6.77
N ALA A 21 0.70 -15.85 5.45
CA ALA A 21 0.46 -17.11 4.74
C ALA A 21 -0.12 -16.77 3.36
N LEU A 22 0.68 -16.94 2.31
CA LEU A 22 0.27 -17.48 0.99
C LEU A 22 1.46 -17.45 0.03
N LEU A 23 2.05 -18.62 -0.22
CA LEU A 23 2.64 -19.06 -1.50
C LEU A 23 3.14 -20.50 -1.36
N PRO A 24 2.86 -21.38 -2.32
CA PRO A 24 3.75 -22.49 -2.61
C PRO A 24 4.28 -22.48 -4.06
N ALA A 25 5.47 -23.06 -4.14
CA ALA A 25 6.44 -23.11 -5.22
C ALA A 25 5.99 -23.79 -6.53
N VAL A 26 6.62 -23.29 -7.60
CA VAL A 26 6.72 -23.85 -8.96
C VAL A 26 7.70 -25.03 -8.94
N ILE A 27 7.39 -26.12 -9.67
CA ILE A 27 8.30 -27.25 -9.93
C ILE A 27 8.56 -27.32 -11.45
N GLU A 28 9.78 -27.04 -11.87
CA GLU A 28 10.31 -27.38 -13.21
C GLU A 28 11.02 -28.74 -13.16
N ARG A 29 10.93 -29.52 -14.25
CA ARG A 29 11.77 -30.71 -14.50
C ARG A 29 12.65 -30.48 -15.74
N PRO A 30 13.93 -30.89 -15.75
CA PRO A 30 14.81 -30.84 -16.92
C PRO A 30 14.63 -32.07 -17.83
N PRO A 31 14.95 -31.98 -19.14
CA PRO A 31 14.97 -33.11 -20.05
C PRO A 31 16.38 -33.70 -20.14
N ASN A 32 16.50 -35.02 -20.00
CA ASN A 32 17.61 -35.79 -20.56
C ASN A 32 17.13 -37.24 -20.67
N ASP A 33 16.89 -37.73 -21.89
CA ASP A 33 17.24 -39.10 -22.20
C ASP A 33 17.53 -39.28 -23.69
N ASN A 34 18.74 -39.78 -23.96
CA ASN A 34 19.28 -40.11 -25.27
C ASN A 34 18.73 -41.47 -25.73
N THR A 35 17.46 -41.52 -26.09
CA THR A 35 16.89 -42.66 -26.80
C THR A 35 16.40 -42.20 -28.15
N LEU A 36 17.16 -42.54 -29.21
CA LEU A 36 16.69 -42.55 -30.59
C LEU A 36 15.35 -43.29 -30.61
N THR A 37 14.25 -42.54 -30.69
CA THR A 37 12.92 -43.08 -30.91
C THR A 37 12.96 -43.80 -32.24
N THR A 38 12.87 -45.13 -32.17
CA THR A 38 12.73 -46.03 -33.31
C THR A 38 11.64 -45.50 -34.24
N LEU A 39 11.99 -45.18 -35.49
CA LEU A 39 11.00 -44.94 -36.55
C LEU A 39 9.99 -46.09 -36.48
N ALA A 40 8.70 -45.78 -36.39
CA ALA A 40 7.63 -46.77 -36.36
C ALA A 40 7.50 -47.43 -37.74
N ASN A 41 8.44 -48.32 -38.05
CA ASN A 41 8.61 -48.92 -39.36
C ASN A 41 7.54 -50.00 -39.59
N ARG A 42 6.61 -49.73 -40.51
CA ARG A 42 5.52 -50.62 -40.89
C ARG A 42 5.89 -51.33 -42.19
N ASN A 43 6.80 -52.30 -42.11
CA ASN A 43 7.27 -53.10 -43.27
C ASN A 43 7.88 -52.25 -44.40
N GLY A 44 8.78 -51.33 -44.05
CA GLY A 44 9.48 -50.43 -44.99
C GLY A 44 8.77 -49.09 -45.23
N TRP A 45 7.61 -48.88 -44.61
CA TRP A 45 6.86 -47.63 -44.64
C TRP A 45 6.97 -46.89 -43.30
N VAL A 46 7.24 -45.60 -43.37
CA VAL A 46 7.35 -44.70 -42.20
C VAL A 46 6.43 -43.51 -42.38
N ASN A 47 6.04 -42.86 -41.28
CA ASN A 47 5.30 -41.61 -41.40
C ASN A 47 6.27 -40.50 -41.85
N PRO A 48 5.82 -39.54 -42.68
CA PRO A 48 6.62 -38.39 -43.06
C PRO A 48 7.26 -37.67 -41.86
N GLU A 49 6.51 -37.52 -40.77
CA GLU A 49 6.97 -36.88 -39.54
C GLU A 49 8.09 -37.60 -38.80
N ASP A 50 8.34 -38.87 -39.10
CA ASP A 50 9.41 -39.65 -38.49
C ASP A 50 10.75 -39.50 -39.25
N LEU A 51 10.75 -38.83 -40.41
CA LEU A 51 11.94 -38.60 -41.23
C LEU A 51 12.75 -37.41 -40.68
N ALA A 52 14.08 -37.51 -40.74
CA ALA A 52 14.98 -36.42 -40.36
C ALA A 52 14.69 -35.14 -41.16
N SER A 53 14.80 -33.99 -40.50
CA SER A 53 14.52 -32.68 -41.08
C SER A 53 15.37 -32.37 -42.31
N MET A 54 14.91 -31.42 -43.12
CA MET A 54 15.64 -31.03 -44.33
C MET A 54 17.01 -30.41 -44.00
N PRO A 55 18.13 -30.88 -44.58
CA PRO A 55 19.44 -30.29 -44.33
C PRO A 55 19.53 -28.82 -44.78
N GLN A 56 20.34 -28.02 -44.08
CA GLN A 56 20.46 -26.57 -44.30
C GLN A 56 20.76 -26.23 -45.76
N CYS A 57 21.75 -26.91 -46.34
CA CYS A 57 22.22 -26.59 -47.68
C CYS A 57 21.18 -26.92 -48.76
N ILE A 58 20.24 -27.83 -48.48
CA ILE A 58 19.11 -28.12 -49.37
C ILE A 58 18.05 -27.04 -49.20
N ALA A 59 17.74 -26.67 -47.95
CA ALA A 59 16.77 -25.63 -47.64
C ALA A 59 17.10 -24.27 -48.29
N GLN A 60 18.39 -23.98 -48.47
CA GLN A 60 18.93 -22.76 -49.07
C GLN A 60 19.02 -22.76 -50.60
N GLN A 61 18.63 -23.85 -51.26
CA GLN A 61 18.67 -24.02 -52.73
C GLN A 61 17.28 -24.29 -53.29
N ASP A 62 17.18 -24.53 -54.62
CA ASP A 62 15.93 -25.01 -55.21
C ASP A 62 15.58 -26.41 -54.69
N GLN A 63 14.48 -26.49 -53.95
CA GLN A 63 14.01 -27.72 -53.31
C GLN A 63 13.18 -28.59 -54.27
N SER A 64 12.93 -28.16 -55.51
CA SER A 64 11.98 -28.82 -56.42
C SER A 64 12.31 -30.29 -56.71
N SER A 65 13.57 -30.61 -57.03
CA SER A 65 14.03 -31.99 -57.25
C SER A 65 13.95 -32.84 -55.97
N TRP A 66 14.34 -32.27 -54.83
CA TRP A 66 14.27 -32.93 -53.52
C TRP A 66 12.82 -33.26 -53.11
N LEU A 67 11.91 -32.28 -53.17
CA LEU A 67 10.51 -32.47 -52.86
C LEU A 67 9.83 -33.44 -53.83
N ARG A 68 10.22 -33.43 -55.12
CA ARG A 68 9.72 -34.39 -56.11
C ARG A 68 10.11 -35.83 -55.74
N ALA A 69 11.37 -36.06 -55.32
CA ALA A 69 11.85 -37.37 -54.87
C ALA A 69 11.14 -37.84 -53.59
N MET A 70 10.94 -36.95 -52.62
CA MET A 70 10.18 -37.26 -51.41
C MET A 70 8.70 -37.58 -51.72
N THR A 71 8.10 -36.81 -52.64
CA THR A 71 6.69 -36.95 -53.04
C THR A 71 6.44 -38.25 -53.79
N SER A 72 7.30 -38.62 -54.74
CA SER A 72 7.12 -39.84 -55.54
C SER A 72 7.17 -41.12 -54.70
N CYS A 73 7.86 -41.07 -53.56
CA CYS A 73 7.96 -42.17 -52.61
C CYS A 73 6.90 -42.15 -51.50
N THR A 74 6.00 -41.17 -51.50
CA THR A 74 4.94 -41.03 -50.50
C THR A 74 3.59 -41.39 -51.11
N SER A 75 2.85 -42.29 -50.47
CA SER A 75 1.56 -42.74 -50.97
C SER A 75 0.54 -42.92 -49.83
N ARG A 76 -0.74 -42.84 -50.18
CA ARG A 76 -1.83 -43.02 -49.23
C ARG A 76 -2.01 -44.51 -48.97
N GLN A 77 -1.59 -44.96 -47.79
CA GLN A 77 -1.61 -46.35 -47.36
C GLN A 77 -2.72 -46.61 -46.34
N CYS A 78 -3.29 -47.81 -46.39
CA CYS A 78 -4.22 -48.25 -45.37
C CYS A 78 -3.46 -48.72 -44.13
N THR A 79 -3.77 -48.11 -42.98
CA THR A 79 -3.07 -48.38 -41.71
C THR A 79 -3.91 -49.19 -40.73
N ARG A 80 -5.24 -49.18 -40.89
CA ARG A 80 -6.16 -49.98 -40.07
C ARG A 80 -7.28 -50.56 -40.91
N HIS A 81 -7.47 -51.87 -40.82
CA HIS A 81 -8.50 -52.61 -41.53
C HIS A 81 -9.59 -53.07 -40.56
N PHE A 82 -10.84 -53.07 -41.02
CA PHE A 82 -11.95 -53.78 -40.39
C PHE A 82 -12.49 -54.80 -41.42
N GLY A 83 -12.10 -56.06 -41.25
CA GLY A 83 -12.28 -57.08 -42.30
C GLY A 83 -11.46 -56.72 -43.55
N VAL A 84 -12.13 -56.65 -44.71
CA VAL A 84 -11.54 -56.24 -45.99
C VAL A 84 -11.63 -54.72 -46.26
N ILE A 85 -12.30 -53.97 -45.38
CA ILE A 85 -12.53 -52.52 -45.55
C ILE A 85 -11.44 -51.73 -44.82
N CYS A 86 -10.80 -50.81 -45.53
CA CYS A 86 -9.87 -49.88 -44.90
C CYS A 86 -10.62 -48.81 -44.10
N THR A 87 -10.38 -48.77 -42.79
CA THR A 87 -11.02 -47.80 -41.87
C THR A 87 -10.17 -46.56 -41.63
N HIS A 88 -8.86 -46.63 -41.85
CA HIS A 88 -7.95 -45.52 -41.62
C HIS A 88 -6.84 -45.48 -42.66
N HIS A 89 -6.76 -44.36 -43.38
CA HIS A 89 -5.73 -44.10 -44.38
C HIS A 89 -4.77 -43.03 -43.86
N GLN A 90 -3.47 -43.25 -44.03
CA GLN A 90 -2.43 -42.25 -43.76
C GLN A 90 -1.49 -42.16 -44.96
N TYR A 91 -0.88 -41.00 -45.18
CA TYR A 91 0.21 -40.89 -46.13
C TYR A 91 1.47 -41.42 -45.46
N LEU A 92 2.06 -42.45 -46.06
CA LEU A 92 3.31 -43.05 -45.60
C LEU A 92 4.36 -42.94 -46.69
N THR A 93 5.63 -42.88 -46.30
CA THR A 93 6.78 -42.80 -47.20
C THR A 93 7.55 -44.13 -47.18
N GLN A 94 7.87 -44.66 -48.36
CA GLN A 94 8.56 -45.94 -48.50
C GLN A 94 10.09 -45.75 -48.52
N LEU A 95 10.79 -46.32 -47.54
CA LEU A 95 12.25 -46.18 -47.40
C LEU A 95 13.02 -46.78 -48.60
N SER A 96 12.59 -47.92 -49.13
CA SER A 96 13.24 -48.53 -50.31
C SER A 96 13.10 -47.67 -51.57
N CYS A 97 11.97 -46.98 -51.72
CA CYS A 97 11.79 -46.00 -52.78
C CYS A 97 12.73 -44.81 -52.57
N LEU A 98 12.78 -44.23 -51.36
CA LEU A 98 13.68 -43.11 -51.06
C LEU A 98 15.15 -43.48 -51.33
N SER A 99 15.57 -44.68 -50.94
CA SER A 99 16.92 -45.19 -51.21
C SER A 99 17.28 -45.20 -52.70
N THR A 100 16.28 -45.35 -53.57
CA THR A 100 16.46 -45.36 -55.03
C THR A 100 16.30 -43.96 -55.62
N ALA A 101 15.33 -43.18 -55.13
CA ALA A 101 15.00 -41.85 -55.60
C ALA A 101 16.11 -40.83 -55.30
N PHE A 102 16.78 -40.95 -54.15
CA PHE A 102 17.96 -40.15 -53.80
C PHE A 102 19.21 -40.67 -54.52
N SER A 103 19.21 -40.79 -55.83
CA SER A 103 20.36 -41.28 -56.59
C SER A 103 21.58 -40.33 -56.51
N PRO A 104 22.79 -40.81 -56.83
CA PRO A 104 23.97 -39.97 -56.96
C PRO A 104 23.78 -38.79 -57.92
N ASP A 105 22.99 -38.99 -58.99
CA ASP A 105 22.69 -37.95 -59.97
C ASP A 105 21.86 -36.82 -59.37
N LEU A 106 20.85 -37.14 -58.54
CA LEU A 106 20.06 -36.13 -57.82
C LEU A 106 20.95 -35.36 -56.83
N LEU A 107 21.83 -36.05 -56.10
CA LEU A 107 22.70 -35.39 -55.14
C LEU A 107 23.72 -34.46 -55.82
N ARG A 108 24.18 -34.80 -57.03
CA ARG A 108 25.13 -33.99 -57.79
C ARG A 108 24.63 -32.56 -58.03
N GLU A 109 23.32 -32.35 -58.15
CA GLU A 109 22.69 -31.02 -58.28
C GLU A 109 22.98 -30.13 -57.06
N TYR A 110 23.05 -30.72 -55.86
CA TYR A 110 23.20 -29.99 -54.59
C TYR A 110 24.64 -29.92 -54.07
N MET A 111 25.51 -30.81 -54.55
CA MET A 111 26.87 -30.99 -54.00
C MET A 111 27.76 -29.74 -54.12
N SER A 112 27.63 -28.97 -55.21
CA SER A 112 28.48 -27.78 -55.42
C SER A 112 28.28 -26.70 -54.35
N TYR A 113 27.05 -26.59 -53.82
CA TYR A 113 26.71 -25.65 -52.76
C TYR A 113 26.90 -26.27 -51.37
N CYS A 114 26.40 -27.49 -51.16
CA CYS A 114 26.57 -28.19 -49.88
C CYS A 114 28.05 -28.42 -49.53
N GLY A 115 28.92 -28.59 -50.54
CA GLY A 115 30.36 -28.75 -50.36
C GLY A 115 31.12 -27.50 -49.91
N ARG A 116 30.49 -26.31 -49.88
CA ARG A 116 31.12 -25.06 -49.40
C ARG A 116 31.35 -25.04 -47.90
N SER A 117 30.64 -25.88 -47.15
CA SER A 117 30.79 -26.02 -45.70
C SER A 117 30.93 -27.50 -45.36
N VAL A 118 32.02 -27.86 -44.68
CA VAL A 118 32.24 -29.24 -44.20
C VAL A 118 31.11 -29.68 -43.28
N LEU A 119 30.57 -28.78 -42.46
CA LEU A 119 29.43 -29.07 -41.57
C LEU A 119 28.14 -29.30 -42.36
N ALA A 120 27.85 -28.45 -43.36
CA ALA A 120 26.65 -28.64 -44.19
C ALA A 120 26.74 -29.93 -45.03
N LYS A 121 27.92 -30.25 -45.55
CA LYS A 121 28.19 -31.50 -46.25
C LYS A 121 28.07 -32.72 -45.32
N SER A 122 28.57 -32.61 -44.08
CA SER A 122 28.44 -33.65 -43.04
C SER A 122 26.97 -33.87 -42.66
N GLN A 123 26.19 -32.80 -42.51
CA GLN A 123 24.75 -32.87 -42.25
C GLN A 123 24.00 -33.59 -43.40
N LEU A 124 24.29 -33.23 -44.65
CA LEU A 124 23.73 -33.91 -45.83
C LEU A 124 24.10 -35.39 -45.86
N TYR A 125 25.38 -35.71 -45.60
CA TYR A 125 25.85 -37.09 -45.50
C TYR A 125 25.09 -37.88 -44.44
N ARG A 126 24.89 -37.32 -43.24
CA ARG A 126 24.16 -37.98 -42.16
C ARG A 126 22.70 -38.24 -42.54
N TRP A 127 22.05 -37.31 -43.23
CA TRP A 127 20.70 -37.50 -43.75
C TRP A 127 20.66 -38.65 -44.76
N ILE A 128 21.56 -38.66 -45.76
CA ILE A 128 21.63 -39.70 -46.78
C ILE A 128 21.97 -41.08 -46.19
N TYR A 129 22.93 -41.14 -45.27
CA TYR A 129 23.26 -42.35 -44.56
C TYR A 129 22.06 -42.90 -43.79
N THR A 130 21.29 -42.04 -43.12
CA THR A 130 20.11 -42.44 -42.34
C THR A 130 18.97 -42.96 -43.23
N ILE A 131 18.73 -42.32 -44.38
CA ILE A 131 17.60 -42.65 -45.26
C ILE A 131 17.92 -43.81 -46.21
N THR A 132 19.14 -43.88 -46.73
CA THR A 132 19.50 -44.84 -47.79
C THR A 132 20.53 -45.88 -47.34
N GLY A 133 21.13 -45.73 -46.15
CA GLY A 133 22.22 -46.60 -45.69
C GLY A 133 23.54 -46.47 -46.46
N ARG A 134 23.67 -45.48 -47.35
CA ARG A 134 24.87 -45.32 -48.20
C ARG A 134 25.97 -44.59 -47.44
N THR A 135 27.20 -45.06 -47.62
CA THR A 135 28.41 -44.49 -46.99
C THR A 135 29.13 -43.45 -47.86
N TRP A 136 28.53 -43.03 -48.97
CA TRP A 136 29.03 -42.04 -49.92
C TRP A 136 27.86 -41.24 -50.51
N LEU A 137 28.10 -40.05 -51.07
CA LEU A 137 27.08 -39.15 -51.62
C LEU A 137 26.92 -39.32 -53.14
N VAL A 138 27.91 -38.88 -53.91
CA VAL A 138 27.98 -38.92 -55.38
C VAL A 138 29.10 -39.84 -55.87
N ASP A 139 30.28 -39.75 -55.26
CA ASP A 139 31.47 -40.52 -55.66
C ASP A 139 32.04 -41.28 -54.47
N VAL A 140 32.58 -42.48 -54.70
CA VAL A 140 33.20 -43.27 -53.62
C VAL A 140 34.37 -42.48 -53.02
N GLY A 141 34.28 -42.19 -51.72
CA GLY A 141 35.29 -41.44 -50.97
C GLY A 141 34.92 -39.97 -50.66
N ASP A 142 33.83 -39.46 -51.23
CA ASP A 142 33.40 -38.07 -50.98
C ASP A 142 32.88 -37.79 -49.57
N ALA A 143 32.61 -38.85 -48.81
CA ALA A 143 32.18 -38.84 -47.42
C ALA A 143 33.30 -39.13 -46.40
N ILE A 144 34.55 -39.26 -46.85
CA ILE A 144 35.69 -39.43 -45.95
C ILE A 144 35.77 -38.25 -44.98
N GLY A 145 35.76 -38.54 -43.69
CA GLY A 145 35.83 -37.53 -42.63
C GLY A 145 34.53 -36.74 -42.41
N LEU A 146 33.39 -37.15 -42.99
CA LEU A 146 32.10 -36.49 -42.79
C LEU A 146 31.25 -37.07 -41.66
N HIS A 147 31.55 -38.29 -41.18
CA HIS A 147 30.85 -38.88 -40.03
C HIS A 147 31.17 -38.12 -38.75
N ASP A 148 32.47 -37.87 -38.52
CA ASP A 148 33.02 -37.12 -37.39
C ASP A 148 33.98 -36.04 -37.90
N PRO A 149 33.47 -34.92 -38.45
CA PRO A 149 34.31 -33.86 -38.97
C PRO A 149 35.23 -33.31 -37.88
N THR A 150 36.52 -33.24 -38.19
CA THR A 150 37.52 -32.68 -37.27
C THR A 150 37.49 -31.16 -37.27
N SER A 151 37.79 -30.53 -36.13
CA SER A 151 37.92 -29.07 -36.02
C SER A 151 38.99 -28.51 -36.96
N ALA A 152 40.04 -29.28 -37.25
CA ALA A 152 41.09 -28.91 -38.22
C ALA A 152 40.54 -28.71 -39.64
N ALA A 153 39.61 -29.57 -40.08
CA ALA A 153 38.98 -29.44 -41.39
C ALA A 153 38.10 -28.17 -41.50
N LEU A 154 37.53 -27.72 -40.37
CA LEU A 154 36.75 -26.48 -40.32
C LEU A 154 37.63 -25.24 -40.47
N VAL A 155 38.78 -25.24 -39.79
CA VAL A 155 39.75 -24.12 -39.79
C VAL A 155 40.30 -23.88 -41.20
N ASN A 156 40.60 -24.95 -41.93
CA ASN A 156 41.14 -24.86 -43.28
C ASN A 156 40.10 -24.48 -44.35
N GLY A 157 38.80 -24.67 -44.05
CA GLY A 157 37.71 -24.50 -45.01
C GLY A 157 36.97 -23.16 -44.96
N TYR A 158 37.28 -22.29 -44.00
CA TYR A 158 36.55 -21.05 -43.77
C TYR A 158 37.41 -19.80 -44.03
N ALA A 159 36.91 -18.90 -44.88
CA ALA A 159 37.58 -17.65 -45.24
C ALA A 159 37.67 -16.56 -44.13
N PRO A 160 36.86 -16.51 -43.05
CA PRO A 160 37.01 -15.47 -42.03
C PRO A 160 38.09 -15.78 -40.96
N VAL A 161 39.13 -16.56 -41.32
CA VAL A 161 40.32 -16.80 -40.48
C VAL A 161 41.20 -15.53 -40.36
N GLU A 162 40.87 -14.44 -41.07
CA GLU A 162 41.59 -13.16 -40.96
C GLU A 162 41.73 -12.63 -39.51
N VAL A 163 40.78 -12.91 -38.62
CA VAL A 163 40.88 -12.50 -37.21
C VAL A 163 41.94 -13.30 -36.47
N ALA A 164 42.11 -14.58 -36.81
CA ALA A 164 43.15 -15.41 -36.21
C ALA A 164 44.54 -15.00 -36.69
N ASP A 165 44.66 -14.62 -37.96
CA ASP A 165 45.93 -14.15 -38.53
C ASP A 165 46.34 -12.75 -38.03
N LYS A 166 45.36 -11.93 -37.63
CA LYS A 166 45.57 -10.60 -37.02
C LYS A 166 45.68 -10.66 -35.50
N ALA A 167 45.50 -11.82 -34.89
CA ALA A 167 45.58 -11.96 -33.44
C ALA A 167 47.05 -11.92 -32.95
N PRO A 168 47.30 -11.34 -31.77
CA PRO A 168 48.63 -11.34 -31.15
C PRO A 168 49.20 -12.75 -31.00
N VAL A 169 50.52 -12.89 -31.11
CA VAL A 169 51.22 -14.18 -31.02
C VAL A 169 50.90 -14.94 -29.72
N CYS A 170 50.72 -14.23 -28.61
CA CYS A 170 50.37 -14.87 -27.35
C CYS A 170 48.94 -15.46 -27.34
N LEU A 171 48.01 -14.92 -28.15
CA LEU A 171 46.66 -15.48 -28.29
C LEU A 171 46.67 -16.65 -29.26
N THR A 172 47.35 -16.53 -30.42
CA THR A 172 47.41 -17.61 -31.41
C THR A 172 48.12 -18.86 -30.89
N GLY A 173 49.09 -18.69 -29.97
CA GLY A 173 49.74 -19.78 -29.24
C GLY A 173 48.98 -20.29 -28.01
N SER A 174 47.84 -19.67 -27.63
CA SER A 174 47.09 -20.05 -26.45
C SER A 174 46.14 -21.22 -26.71
N VAL A 175 45.88 -21.99 -25.65
CA VAL A 175 44.84 -23.02 -25.60
C VAL A 175 43.80 -22.64 -24.56
N SER A 176 42.55 -23.03 -24.78
CA SER A 176 41.50 -22.91 -23.78
C SER A 176 41.90 -23.67 -22.51
N ALA A 177 41.70 -23.05 -21.34
CA ALA A 177 42.08 -23.63 -20.06
C ALA A 177 41.30 -24.91 -19.70
N SER A 178 40.08 -25.08 -20.20
CA SER A 178 39.22 -26.22 -19.85
C SER A 178 39.20 -27.31 -20.93
N SER A 179 39.15 -26.93 -22.21
CA SER A 179 39.03 -27.87 -23.33
C SER A 179 40.37 -28.21 -23.96
N MET A 180 41.44 -27.48 -23.60
CA MET A 180 42.77 -27.60 -24.22
C MET A 180 42.75 -27.34 -25.73
N GLU A 181 41.71 -26.69 -26.25
CA GLU A 181 41.57 -26.43 -27.67
C GLU A 181 42.37 -25.19 -28.10
N PRO A 182 43.09 -25.23 -29.24
CA PRO A 182 43.80 -24.08 -29.78
C PRO A 182 42.89 -22.89 -30.08
N PHE A 183 43.43 -21.68 -29.94
CA PHE A 183 42.71 -20.43 -30.25
C PHE A 183 42.02 -20.44 -31.61
N SER A 184 42.68 -20.92 -32.67
CA SER A 184 42.08 -21.01 -34.01
C SER A 184 40.82 -21.90 -34.04
N TYR A 185 40.76 -22.94 -33.21
CA TYR A 185 39.63 -23.87 -33.17
C TYR A 185 38.46 -23.27 -32.39
N VAL A 186 38.77 -22.56 -31.29
CA VAL A 186 37.78 -21.79 -30.53
C VAL A 186 37.18 -20.68 -31.39
N MET A 187 38.01 -19.92 -32.10
CA MET A 187 37.55 -18.86 -33.01
C MET A 187 36.69 -19.43 -34.15
N THR A 188 37.07 -20.59 -34.68
CA THR A 188 36.25 -21.30 -35.68
C THR A 188 34.90 -21.70 -35.08
N SER A 189 34.86 -22.25 -33.86
CA SER A 189 33.62 -22.59 -33.15
C SER A 189 32.71 -21.38 -32.92
N CYS A 190 33.27 -20.22 -32.55
CA CYS A 190 32.51 -18.97 -32.40
C CYS A 190 31.90 -18.46 -33.71
N GLY A 191 32.42 -18.90 -34.87
CA GLY A 191 31.84 -18.62 -36.18
C GLY A 191 30.59 -19.45 -36.51
N PHE A 192 30.28 -20.47 -35.70
CA PHE A 192 29.14 -21.35 -35.88
C PHE A 192 28.21 -21.33 -34.67
N THR A 193 26.97 -21.77 -34.87
CA THR A 193 26.08 -22.06 -33.75
C THR A 193 26.60 -23.29 -33.00
N SER A 194 26.52 -23.29 -31.67
CA SER A 194 27.09 -24.36 -30.84
C SER A 194 26.38 -25.70 -31.03
N ARG A 195 25.10 -25.67 -31.43
CA ARG A 195 24.25 -26.83 -31.68
C ARG A 195 23.49 -26.65 -32.98
N THR A 196 23.10 -27.77 -33.59
CA THR A 196 22.15 -27.80 -34.70
C THR A 196 20.83 -27.15 -34.25
N LEU A 197 20.40 -26.12 -34.98
CA LEU A 197 19.15 -25.41 -34.69
C LEU A 197 18.10 -25.76 -35.73
N HIS A 198 16.87 -25.89 -35.27
CA HIS A 198 15.72 -26.13 -36.14
C HIS A 198 15.00 -24.82 -36.44
N THR A 199 14.52 -24.69 -37.67
CA THR A 199 13.90 -23.45 -38.18
C THR A 199 12.38 -23.58 -38.38
N GLY A 200 11.80 -24.75 -38.08
CA GLY A 200 10.38 -25.01 -38.19
C GLY A 200 9.90 -26.06 -37.18
N ASN A 201 8.97 -26.91 -37.58
CA ASN A 201 8.28 -27.85 -36.70
C ASN A 201 9.06 -29.17 -36.53
N THR A 202 9.92 -29.24 -35.51
CA THR A 202 10.76 -30.41 -35.22
C THR A 202 10.01 -31.69 -34.90
N ALA A 203 8.83 -31.58 -34.29
CA ALA A 203 7.99 -32.73 -33.97
C ALA A 203 7.30 -33.30 -35.22
N ARG A 204 7.29 -32.54 -36.31
CA ARG A 204 6.66 -32.95 -37.57
C ARG A 204 7.41 -32.35 -38.77
N PRO A 205 8.64 -32.82 -39.08
CA PRO A 205 9.50 -32.15 -40.06
C PRO A 205 8.97 -32.18 -41.49
N TRP A 206 8.15 -33.17 -41.82
CA TRP A 206 7.56 -33.33 -43.14
C TRP A 206 6.05 -33.59 -43.07
N GLU A 207 5.34 -33.09 -44.07
CA GLU A 207 3.92 -33.37 -44.27
C GLU A 207 3.61 -33.54 -45.76
N TYR A 208 2.69 -34.46 -46.06
CA TYR A 208 2.09 -34.52 -47.39
C TYR A 208 0.92 -33.53 -47.50
N SER A 209 1.06 -32.49 -48.30
CA SER A 209 -0.01 -31.53 -48.58
C SER A 209 -0.92 -32.05 -49.69
N GLN A 210 -2.17 -32.37 -49.34
CA GLN A 210 -3.16 -32.79 -50.34
C GLN A 210 -3.49 -31.68 -51.34
N GLN A 211 -3.48 -30.42 -50.91
CA GLN A 211 -3.76 -29.27 -51.77
C GLN A 211 -2.68 -29.09 -52.83
N GLN A 212 -1.41 -29.24 -52.44
CA GLN A 212 -0.26 -29.10 -53.34
C GLN A 212 0.12 -30.41 -54.04
N LYS A 213 -0.48 -31.54 -53.61
CA LYS A 213 -0.14 -32.91 -54.03
C LYS A 213 1.37 -33.21 -53.94
N SER A 214 2.02 -32.61 -52.95
CA SER A 214 3.47 -32.67 -52.74
C SER A 214 3.79 -32.82 -51.27
N MET A 215 4.93 -33.44 -51.00
CA MET A 215 5.60 -33.31 -49.72
C MET A 215 6.03 -31.86 -49.50
N VAL A 216 5.91 -31.41 -48.26
CA VAL A 216 6.33 -30.10 -47.78
C VAL A 216 7.23 -30.30 -46.57
N ALA A 217 8.39 -29.64 -46.57
CA ALA A 217 9.23 -29.54 -45.40
C ALA A 217 8.64 -28.51 -44.44
N LEU A 218 8.26 -28.94 -43.25
CA LEU A 218 7.80 -28.07 -42.16
C LEU A 218 8.95 -27.67 -41.23
N ASP A 219 10.10 -28.35 -41.34
CA ASP A 219 11.33 -28.04 -40.61
C ASP A 219 12.58 -28.19 -41.48
N SER A 220 13.58 -27.35 -41.19
CA SER A 220 14.94 -27.51 -41.68
C SER A 220 15.95 -27.23 -40.58
N GLU A 221 17.06 -27.94 -40.60
CA GLU A 221 18.10 -27.85 -39.59
C GLU A 221 19.29 -27.03 -40.09
N THR A 222 19.86 -26.17 -39.25
CA THR A 222 21.14 -25.50 -39.52
C THR A 222 22.31 -26.35 -39.02
N ALA A 223 23.38 -26.45 -39.81
CA ALA A 223 24.57 -27.20 -39.41
C ALA A 223 25.28 -26.50 -38.24
N GLY A 224 25.30 -27.16 -37.07
CA GLY A 224 25.98 -26.69 -35.86
C GLY A 224 27.38 -27.28 -35.66
N TYR A 225 28.14 -26.67 -34.75
CA TYR A 225 29.47 -27.17 -34.35
C TYR A 225 29.40 -28.54 -33.65
N ASP A 226 28.25 -28.89 -33.08
CA ASP A 226 27.96 -30.19 -32.46
C ASP A 226 28.13 -31.40 -33.40
N LEU A 227 28.07 -31.18 -34.73
CA LEU A 227 28.39 -32.22 -35.71
C LEU A 227 29.84 -32.72 -35.60
N THR A 228 30.76 -31.96 -35.00
CA THR A 228 32.13 -32.42 -34.70
C THR A 228 32.22 -33.33 -33.47
N GLN A 229 31.10 -33.58 -32.79
CA GLN A 229 31.01 -34.20 -31.47
C GLN A 229 31.76 -33.44 -30.36
N ARG A 230 32.17 -32.19 -30.61
CA ARG A 230 32.81 -31.33 -29.63
C ARG A 230 31.89 -30.21 -29.20
N SER A 231 32.11 -29.70 -28.00
CA SER A 231 31.40 -28.53 -27.47
C SER A 231 32.34 -27.69 -26.63
N ILE A 232 32.29 -26.38 -26.81
CA ILE A 232 33.00 -25.40 -25.99
C ILE A 232 31.99 -24.78 -25.03
N LYS A 233 32.27 -24.85 -23.73
CA LYS A 233 31.37 -24.27 -22.72
C LYS A 233 31.50 -22.75 -22.71
N TYR A 234 30.43 -22.09 -22.29
CA TYR A 234 30.43 -20.64 -22.09
C TYR A 234 31.46 -20.26 -21.01
N GLY A 235 32.42 -19.39 -21.37
CA GLY A 235 33.47 -18.88 -20.49
C GLY A 235 34.87 -19.43 -20.78
N ASP A 236 34.99 -20.43 -21.65
CA ASP A 236 36.21 -21.23 -21.82
C ASP A 236 37.04 -20.84 -23.06
N TYR A 237 37.31 -19.55 -23.25
CA TYR A 237 37.73 -19.05 -24.57
C TYR A 237 39.26 -18.91 -24.77
N PHE A 238 40.02 -18.17 -23.95
CA PHE A 238 41.49 -17.97 -24.19
C PHE A 238 42.24 -17.31 -23.02
N ASP A 239 43.58 -17.22 -23.12
CA ASP A 239 44.48 -16.62 -22.14
C ASP A 239 44.10 -15.16 -21.83
N LYS A 240 43.44 -15.00 -20.68
CA LYS A 240 43.00 -13.71 -20.13
C LYS A 240 44.16 -12.73 -19.97
N ARG A 241 45.34 -13.20 -19.58
CA ARG A 241 46.50 -12.33 -19.33
C ARG A 241 47.01 -11.75 -20.65
N CYS A 242 47.22 -12.60 -21.64
CA CYS A 242 47.60 -12.15 -22.98
C CYS A 242 46.55 -11.19 -23.59
N PHE A 243 45.25 -11.49 -23.45
CA PHE A 243 44.19 -10.60 -23.90
C PHE A 243 44.29 -9.21 -23.24
N CYS A 244 44.39 -9.18 -21.90
CA CYS A 244 44.42 -7.93 -21.15
C CYS A 244 45.72 -7.13 -21.32
N ASP A 245 46.84 -7.80 -21.61
CA ASP A 245 48.12 -7.14 -21.88
C ASP A 245 48.14 -6.46 -23.26
N VAL A 246 47.38 -6.96 -24.24
CA VAL A 246 47.37 -6.44 -25.62
C VAL A 246 46.23 -5.46 -25.88
N PHE A 247 45.05 -5.69 -25.31
CA PHE A 247 43.85 -4.91 -25.60
C PHE A 247 43.59 -3.85 -24.52
N THR A 248 44.29 -2.72 -24.61
CA THR A 248 44.01 -1.51 -23.81
C THR A 248 43.19 -0.48 -24.59
N VAL A 249 42.18 0.13 -23.97
CA VAL A 249 41.39 1.19 -24.63
C VAL A 249 42.15 2.51 -24.62
N ASN A 250 42.52 3.00 -25.81
CA ASN A 250 42.99 4.37 -26.01
C ASN A 250 41.81 5.27 -26.40
N LEU A 251 41.42 6.22 -25.54
CA LEU A 251 40.33 7.17 -25.80
C LEU A 251 40.53 8.04 -27.05
N GLN A 252 41.79 8.27 -27.46
CA GLN A 252 42.11 9.09 -28.64
C GLN A 252 42.04 8.30 -29.96
N ALA A 253 42.03 6.97 -29.88
CA ALA A 253 42.02 6.06 -31.03
C ALA A 253 40.80 5.10 -31.00
N GLU A 254 39.78 5.38 -30.20
CA GLU A 254 38.61 4.53 -30.02
C GLU A 254 37.79 4.54 -31.34
N PRO A 255 37.62 3.39 -32.04
CA PRO A 255 36.94 3.34 -33.34
C PRO A 255 35.43 3.58 -33.24
N CYS A 256 34.87 3.45 -32.03
CA CYS A 256 33.48 3.77 -31.73
C CYS A 256 33.39 5.23 -31.26
N SER A 257 33.28 6.16 -32.21
CA SER A 257 33.19 7.59 -31.92
C SER A 257 31.96 7.94 -31.08
N GLY A 258 32.16 8.25 -29.79
CA GLY A 258 31.22 9.00 -28.94
C GLY A 258 30.59 8.23 -27.76
N PRO A 259 29.98 8.97 -26.81
CA PRO A 259 29.22 8.39 -25.71
C PRO A 259 27.98 7.65 -26.25
N GLY A 260 27.85 6.37 -25.91
CA GLY A 260 26.76 5.52 -26.39
C GLY A 260 26.69 4.18 -25.67
N LEU A 261 25.66 3.39 -25.97
CA LEU A 261 25.46 2.08 -25.34
C LEU A 261 26.62 1.11 -25.65
N THR A 262 27.07 1.06 -26.90
CA THR A 262 28.15 0.17 -27.34
C THR A 262 29.47 0.48 -26.65
N SER A 263 29.85 1.76 -26.53
CA SER A 263 31.05 2.16 -25.79
C SER A 263 30.91 1.92 -24.28
N THR A 264 29.70 2.08 -23.73
CA THR A 264 29.41 1.73 -22.33
C THR A 264 29.60 0.23 -22.08
N GLN A 265 29.05 -0.62 -22.94
CA GLN A 265 29.19 -2.08 -22.87
C GLN A 265 30.65 -2.51 -22.95
N GLN A 266 31.39 -1.98 -23.93
CA GLN A 266 32.80 -2.29 -24.13
C GLN A 266 33.64 -1.92 -22.90
N ARG A 267 33.46 -0.71 -22.35
CA ARG A 267 34.23 -0.24 -21.19
C ARG A 267 33.90 -1.03 -19.93
N LEU A 268 32.62 -1.32 -19.66
CA LEU A 268 32.20 -2.14 -18.53
C LEU A 268 32.73 -3.58 -18.65
N TRP A 269 32.67 -4.15 -19.85
CA TRP A 269 33.21 -5.49 -20.11
C TRP A 269 34.73 -5.54 -19.93
N LEU A 270 35.46 -4.54 -20.44
CA LEU A 270 36.91 -4.50 -20.32
C LEU A 270 37.35 -4.26 -18.87
N HIS A 271 36.68 -3.36 -18.14
CA HIS A 271 36.93 -3.13 -16.72
C HIS A 271 36.68 -4.40 -15.88
N SER A 272 35.56 -5.09 -16.12
CA SER A 272 35.20 -6.31 -15.38
C SER A 272 36.11 -7.49 -15.72
N THR A 273 36.55 -7.56 -16.98
CA THR A 273 37.42 -8.65 -17.46
C THR A 273 38.87 -8.38 -17.05
N CYS A 274 39.45 -7.25 -17.43
CA CYS A 274 40.88 -6.97 -17.31
C CYS A 274 41.26 -6.10 -16.10
N GLY A 275 40.27 -5.63 -15.34
CA GLY A 275 40.48 -4.77 -14.19
C GLY A 275 40.70 -3.30 -14.59
N PRO A 276 40.91 -2.44 -13.58
CA PRO A 276 40.96 -0.99 -13.77
C PRO A 276 42.15 -0.51 -14.60
N ALA A 277 43.24 -1.29 -14.70
CA ALA A 277 44.43 -0.92 -15.48
C ALA A 277 44.19 -0.93 -17.01
N ALA A 278 43.17 -1.66 -17.48
CA ALA A 278 42.85 -1.76 -18.91
C ALA A 278 41.96 -0.62 -19.42
N VAL A 279 41.43 0.22 -18.51
CA VAL A 279 40.59 1.37 -18.83
C VAL A 279 41.25 2.68 -18.37
N PRO A 280 41.11 3.78 -19.13
CA PRO A 280 41.69 5.08 -18.76
C PRO A 280 41.03 5.69 -17.52
N ALA A 281 41.70 6.61 -16.80
CA ALA A 281 41.22 7.17 -15.53
C ALA A 281 39.81 7.78 -15.57
N ASN A 282 39.37 8.30 -16.72
CA ASN A 282 38.10 9.03 -16.90
C ASN A 282 37.04 8.17 -17.62
N TRP A 283 37.23 6.84 -17.66
CA TRP A 283 36.40 5.95 -18.47
C TRP A 283 34.91 5.94 -18.10
N THR A 284 34.58 6.36 -16.86
CA THR A 284 33.21 6.46 -16.35
C THR A 284 32.43 7.63 -16.93
N ASP A 285 33.10 8.59 -17.56
CA ASP A 285 32.46 9.78 -18.10
C ASP A 285 31.62 9.42 -19.32
N GLY A 286 30.35 9.83 -19.28
CA GLY A 286 29.40 9.59 -20.36
C GLY A 286 28.86 8.16 -20.45
N LEU A 287 29.11 7.30 -19.45
CA LEU A 287 28.52 5.96 -19.40
C LEU A 287 27.00 6.03 -19.28
N MET A 288 26.32 5.17 -20.03
CA MET A 288 24.86 5.04 -19.98
C MET A 288 24.45 4.01 -18.92
N THR A 289 24.53 4.34 -17.62
CA THR A 289 24.24 3.39 -16.52
C THR A 289 23.06 3.78 -15.62
N THR A 290 22.34 2.77 -15.12
CA THR A 290 21.12 2.90 -14.29
C THR A 290 21.30 3.42 -12.83
N PRO A 291 22.49 3.52 -12.22
CA PRO A 291 22.58 4.01 -10.83
C PRO A 291 22.28 5.50 -10.65
N ALA A 292 22.55 6.34 -11.66
CA ALA A 292 22.53 7.80 -11.50
C ALA A 292 21.82 8.56 -12.62
N ALA A 293 22.11 8.26 -13.90
CA ALA A 293 21.63 9.06 -15.02
C ALA A 293 20.40 8.46 -15.73
N TYR A 294 20.14 7.17 -15.52
CA TYR A 294 19.07 6.41 -16.17
C TYR A 294 18.23 5.68 -15.12
N ILE A 295 16.93 5.55 -15.33
CA ILE A 295 16.03 4.80 -14.43
C ILE A 295 15.40 3.67 -15.26
N PRO A 296 15.60 2.39 -14.91
CA PRO A 296 14.93 1.28 -15.60
C PRO A 296 13.41 1.51 -15.70
N VAL A 297 12.80 1.14 -16.81
CA VAL A 297 11.35 1.31 -17.00
C VAL A 297 10.57 0.50 -15.96
N GLU A 298 11.13 -0.63 -15.52
CA GLU A 298 10.59 -1.49 -14.46
C GLU A 298 10.59 -0.80 -13.09
N ASP A 299 11.56 0.09 -12.85
CA ASP A 299 11.71 0.85 -11.61
C ASP A 299 11.00 2.22 -11.66
N TRP A 300 10.43 2.59 -12.81
CA TRP A 300 9.75 3.87 -12.99
C TRP A 300 8.40 3.89 -12.26
N ARG A 301 8.35 4.57 -11.12
CA ARG A 301 7.12 4.73 -10.33
C ARG A 301 6.55 6.13 -10.52
N TRP A 302 5.28 6.21 -10.90
CA TRP A 302 4.52 7.47 -10.91
C TRP A 302 3.91 7.73 -9.53
N PRO A 303 3.73 9.00 -9.11
CA PRO A 303 3.00 9.31 -7.89
C PRO A 303 1.50 9.03 -8.05
N SER A 304 0.78 8.88 -6.95
CA SER A 304 -0.69 8.63 -6.92
C SER A 304 -1.49 9.62 -7.77
N CYS A 305 -1.03 10.87 -7.86
CA CYS A 305 -1.65 11.95 -8.62
C CYS A 305 -1.40 11.93 -10.14
N LYS A 306 -0.87 10.82 -10.69
CA LYS A 306 -0.62 10.62 -12.14
C LYS A 306 -1.78 11.06 -13.04
N HIS A 307 -3.02 10.77 -12.65
CA HIS A 307 -4.21 11.09 -13.45
C HIS A 307 -4.45 12.59 -13.62
N ALA A 308 -3.95 13.41 -12.70
CA ALA A 308 -4.02 14.87 -12.77
C ALA A 308 -2.86 15.49 -13.56
N MET A 309 -1.86 14.70 -13.95
CA MET A 309 -0.70 15.21 -14.69
C MET A 309 -1.05 15.51 -16.15
N PRO A 310 -0.48 16.59 -16.73
CA PRO A 310 -0.66 16.88 -18.15
C PRO A 310 -0.15 15.73 -19.03
N LYS A 311 -0.91 15.38 -20.09
CA LYS A 311 -0.52 14.33 -21.05
C LYS A 311 0.88 14.53 -21.64
N LYS A 312 1.33 15.79 -21.76
CA LYS A 312 2.69 16.13 -22.22
C LYS A 312 3.77 15.57 -21.29
N ILE A 313 3.57 15.62 -19.96
CA ILE A 313 4.52 15.08 -18.97
C ILE A 313 4.50 13.55 -19.00
N LEU A 314 3.32 12.94 -19.12
CA LEU A 314 3.20 11.48 -19.20
C LEU A 314 3.93 10.93 -20.43
N ARG A 315 3.79 11.58 -21.59
CA ARG A 315 4.50 11.21 -22.84
C ARG A 315 6.00 11.48 -22.78
N LEU A 316 6.45 12.36 -21.88
CA LEU A 316 7.87 12.74 -21.79
C LEU A 316 8.72 11.55 -21.32
N ALA A 317 8.20 10.73 -20.41
CA ALA A 317 8.90 9.51 -19.97
C ALA A 317 9.17 8.57 -21.17
N ASP A 318 8.17 8.33 -22.01
CA ASP A 318 8.31 7.50 -23.22
C ASP A 318 9.30 8.13 -24.21
N THR A 319 9.24 9.45 -24.39
CA THR A 319 10.12 10.20 -25.31
C THR A 319 11.58 10.18 -24.83
N CYS A 320 11.80 10.22 -23.52
CA CYS A 320 13.12 10.19 -22.89
C CYS A 320 13.63 8.77 -22.62
N THR A 321 12.93 7.74 -23.09
CA THR A 321 13.33 6.35 -22.90
C THR A 321 14.39 5.95 -23.92
N THR A 322 15.47 5.33 -23.45
CA THR A 322 16.57 4.78 -24.26
C THR A 322 17.09 3.49 -23.64
N ASN A 323 18.08 2.85 -24.25
CA ASN A 323 18.72 1.67 -23.69
C ASN A 323 19.91 2.09 -22.82
N ALA A 324 20.05 1.49 -21.64
CA ALA A 324 21.13 1.73 -20.70
C ALA A 324 21.63 0.42 -20.08
N CYS A 325 22.83 0.45 -19.52
CA CYS A 325 23.47 -0.66 -18.84
C CYS A 325 23.10 -0.68 -17.35
N GLU A 326 22.46 -1.76 -16.93
CA GLU A 326 22.39 -2.17 -15.54
C GLU A 326 23.60 -3.06 -15.24
N THR A 327 24.45 -2.67 -14.30
CA THR A 327 25.65 -3.44 -13.95
C THR A 327 25.28 -4.60 -13.03
N ASP A 328 25.63 -5.83 -13.43
CA ASP A 328 25.47 -7.00 -12.58
C ASP A 328 26.49 -7.05 -11.43
N SER A 329 26.42 -8.08 -10.58
CA SER A 329 27.34 -8.26 -9.45
C SER A 329 28.81 -8.41 -9.84
N LEU A 330 29.09 -8.73 -11.11
CA LEU A 330 30.44 -8.90 -11.65
C LEU A 330 30.90 -7.67 -12.44
N GLY A 331 30.05 -6.65 -12.60
CA GLY A 331 30.32 -5.41 -13.30
C GLY A 331 29.97 -5.41 -14.80
N TYR A 332 29.39 -6.49 -15.32
CA TYR A 332 28.99 -6.57 -16.72
C TYR A 332 27.70 -5.81 -16.99
N CYS A 333 27.55 -5.30 -18.22
CA CYS A 333 26.36 -4.59 -18.66
C CYS A 333 25.24 -5.57 -19.02
N ASN A 334 24.12 -5.48 -18.30
CA ASN A 334 22.83 -5.99 -18.73
C ASN A 334 22.03 -4.85 -19.38
N VAL A 335 21.68 -4.99 -20.65
CA VAL A 335 20.96 -3.92 -21.37
C VAL A 335 19.50 -3.90 -20.93
N LYS A 336 19.08 -2.75 -20.37
CA LYS A 336 17.71 -2.49 -19.96
C LYS A 336 17.18 -1.26 -20.67
N ARG A 337 15.86 -1.23 -20.86
CA ARG A 337 15.17 -0.03 -21.31
C ARG A 337 15.01 0.90 -20.12
N ALA A 338 15.45 2.15 -20.24
CA ALA A 338 15.53 3.09 -19.13
C ALA A 338 15.23 4.53 -19.54
N VAL A 339 14.65 5.31 -18.64
CA VAL A 339 14.36 6.74 -18.82
C VAL A 339 15.60 7.57 -18.47
N LYS A 340 16.04 8.42 -19.40
CA LYS A 340 17.14 9.36 -19.18
C LYS A 340 16.69 10.52 -18.27
N ARG A 341 17.26 10.64 -17.07
CA ARG A 341 16.87 11.65 -16.07
C ARG A 341 17.01 13.07 -16.58
N ALA A 342 18.18 13.44 -17.11
CA ALA A 342 18.42 14.78 -17.67
C ALA A 342 17.37 15.20 -18.71
N CYS A 343 16.96 14.28 -19.60
CA CYS A 343 15.92 14.53 -20.59
C CYS A 343 14.57 14.83 -19.92
N PHE A 344 14.16 13.97 -19.00
CA PHE A 344 12.87 14.10 -18.31
C PHE A 344 12.82 15.33 -17.39
N CYS A 345 13.83 15.48 -16.53
CA CYS A 345 13.87 16.51 -15.49
C CYS A 345 14.01 17.93 -16.05
N SER A 346 14.57 18.10 -17.25
CA SER A 346 14.69 19.41 -17.90
C SER A 346 13.33 20.09 -18.16
N ALA A 347 12.25 19.32 -18.29
CA ALA A 347 10.92 19.82 -18.62
C ALA A 347 9.89 19.60 -17.49
N VAL A 348 10.34 19.21 -16.29
CA VAL A 348 9.47 18.95 -15.13
C VAL A 348 9.90 19.80 -13.93
N SER A 349 8.91 20.44 -13.31
CA SER A 349 9.02 21.26 -12.09
C SER A 349 7.82 21.03 -11.19
N TYR A 350 7.83 21.58 -9.97
CA TYR A 350 6.69 21.54 -9.04
C TYR A 350 5.39 22.07 -9.67
N ASP A 351 5.47 23.12 -10.50
CA ASP A 351 4.29 23.71 -11.14
C ASP A 351 3.78 22.92 -12.35
N SER A 352 4.48 21.85 -12.74
CA SER A 352 4.10 21.00 -13.87
C SER A 352 2.85 20.17 -13.61
N CYS A 353 2.50 19.94 -12.34
CA CYS A 353 1.21 19.38 -11.97
C CYS A 353 0.45 20.31 -11.01
N LYS A 354 -0.84 20.52 -11.30
CA LYS A 354 -1.76 21.34 -10.51
C LYS A 354 -2.92 20.49 -9.99
N GLY A 355 -3.79 21.09 -9.18
CA GLY A 355 -4.98 20.40 -8.67
C GLY A 355 -4.59 19.30 -7.69
N ALA A 356 -4.98 18.04 -7.96
CA ALA A 356 -4.79 16.92 -7.04
C ALA A 356 -3.32 16.71 -6.61
N CYS A 357 -2.34 16.99 -7.48
CA CYS A 357 -0.91 16.91 -7.14
C CYS A 357 -0.45 17.93 -6.09
N GLN A 358 -1.29 18.89 -5.72
CA GLN A 358 -0.98 19.96 -4.76
C GLN A 358 -1.83 19.86 -3.48
N VAL A 359 -2.60 18.77 -3.33
CA VAL A 359 -3.45 18.51 -2.18
C VAL A 359 -2.78 17.48 -1.25
N PHE A 360 -2.67 17.82 0.03
CA PHE A 360 -2.26 16.96 1.14
C PHE A 360 -1.24 15.84 0.80
N GLU A 361 -1.63 14.55 0.88
CA GLU A 361 -0.74 13.40 0.69
C GLU A 361 -0.17 13.35 -0.73
N ALA A 362 -1.00 13.60 -1.74
CA ALA A 362 -0.57 13.66 -3.12
C ALA A 362 0.45 14.78 -3.37
N ARG A 363 0.36 15.91 -2.64
CA ARG A 363 1.38 16.97 -2.64
C ARG A 363 2.70 16.47 -2.08
N ILE A 364 2.66 15.82 -0.92
CA ILE A 364 3.85 15.33 -0.22
C ILE A 364 4.55 14.29 -1.10
N GLU A 365 3.81 13.29 -1.57
CA GLU A 365 4.31 12.23 -2.46
C GLU A 365 4.86 12.82 -3.76
N TYR A 366 4.18 13.78 -4.38
CA TYR A 366 4.64 14.40 -5.62
C TYR A 366 5.95 15.15 -5.43
N VAL A 367 6.09 15.90 -4.34
CA VAL A 367 7.32 16.64 -4.02
C VAL A 367 8.48 15.69 -3.73
N GLU A 368 8.25 14.65 -2.94
CA GLU A 368 9.25 13.62 -2.65
C GLU A 368 9.65 12.86 -3.93
N TRP A 369 8.70 12.50 -4.76
CA TRP A 369 8.93 11.86 -6.05
C TRP A 369 9.78 12.74 -6.98
N LEU A 370 9.46 14.04 -7.10
CA LEU A 370 10.26 15.00 -7.86
C LEU A 370 11.69 15.07 -7.34
N HIS A 371 11.86 15.12 -6.02
CA HIS A 371 13.19 15.17 -5.40
C HIS A 371 13.98 13.88 -5.62
N MET A 372 13.37 12.71 -5.47
CA MET A 372 14.03 11.42 -5.70
C MET A 372 14.40 11.22 -7.17
N THR A 373 13.54 11.65 -8.10
CA THR A 373 13.72 11.46 -9.54
C THR A 373 14.72 12.46 -10.12
N CYS A 374 14.63 13.73 -9.74
CA CYS A 374 15.36 14.84 -10.37
C CYS A 374 16.32 15.59 -9.46
N GLY A 375 16.25 15.39 -8.14
CA GLY A 375 17.03 16.18 -7.17
C GLY A 375 18.55 15.97 -7.22
N LYS A 376 19.03 14.91 -7.90
CA LYS A 376 20.46 14.65 -8.14
C LYS A 376 20.93 15.13 -9.52
N GLU A 377 20.05 15.62 -10.37
CA GLU A 377 20.39 16.08 -11.71
C GLU A 377 21.08 17.45 -11.64
N TYR A 378 22.21 17.58 -12.35
CA TYR A 378 23.01 18.81 -12.30
C TYR A 378 22.25 19.98 -12.94
N GLY A 379 22.15 21.10 -12.21
CA GLY A 379 21.47 22.30 -12.69
C GLY A 379 19.94 22.26 -12.66
N TRP A 380 19.32 21.19 -12.16
CA TRP A 380 17.87 21.12 -12.02
C TRP A 380 17.39 21.93 -10.81
N SER A 381 16.50 22.91 -11.05
CA SER A 381 15.90 23.78 -10.02
C SER A 381 14.36 23.73 -10.06
N GLY A 382 13.78 22.55 -10.29
CA GLY A 382 12.34 22.38 -10.43
C GLY A 382 11.57 22.45 -9.10
N LEU A 383 12.26 22.39 -7.95
CA LEU A 383 11.67 22.54 -6.61
C LEU A 383 12.07 23.89 -5.98
N PRO A 384 11.17 24.55 -5.22
CA PRO A 384 11.51 25.76 -4.47
C PRO A 384 12.59 25.52 -3.41
N LYS A 385 13.33 26.57 -3.01
CA LYS A 385 14.41 26.48 -1.99
C LYS A 385 13.95 25.86 -0.66
N HIS A 386 12.69 26.08 -0.29
CA HIS A 386 12.09 25.53 0.94
C HIS A 386 11.10 24.39 0.67
N TRP A 387 11.31 23.59 -0.38
CA TRP A 387 10.39 22.51 -0.76
C TRP A 387 10.07 21.51 0.36
N ARG A 388 10.97 21.33 1.34
CA ARG A 388 10.71 20.47 2.51
C ARG A 388 9.50 20.93 3.34
N GLN A 389 9.13 22.21 3.27
CA GLN A 389 7.90 22.71 3.88
C GLN A 389 6.66 22.29 3.07
N LEU A 390 6.77 22.11 1.75
CA LEU A 390 5.69 21.59 0.90
C LEU A 390 5.47 20.09 1.11
N ALA A 391 6.54 19.35 1.41
CA ALA A 391 6.50 17.94 1.80
C ALA A 391 6.09 17.71 3.27
N ALA A 392 5.74 18.76 4.02
CA ALA A 392 5.18 18.64 5.35
C ALA A 392 3.65 18.81 5.31
N PRO A 393 2.88 18.09 6.16
CA PRO A 393 1.46 18.37 6.33
C PRO A 393 1.25 19.77 6.92
N THR A 394 0.29 20.52 6.38
CA THR A 394 -0.13 21.83 6.90
C THR A 394 -1.23 21.68 7.94
N ALA A 395 -1.53 22.74 8.70
CA ALA A 395 -2.64 22.72 9.65
C ALA A 395 -3.99 22.43 8.99
N LEU A 396 -4.22 22.92 7.77
CA LEU A 396 -5.44 22.66 6.99
C LEU A 396 -5.50 21.20 6.53
N ASP A 397 -4.36 20.61 6.17
CA ASP A 397 -4.29 19.19 5.82
C ASP A 397 -4.59 18.26 7.02
N MET A 398 -4.48 18.77 8.25
CA MET A 398 -4.79 18.02 9.48
C MET A 398 -6.23 18.27 9.98
N MET A 399 -7.03 19.07 9.28
CA MET A 399 -8.42 19.34 9.64
C MET A 399 -9.37 18.40 8.86
N PRO A 400 -10.22 17.61 9.55
CA PRO A 400 -11.12 16.65 8.87
C PRO A 400 -12.19 17.30 7.99
N TRP A 401 -12.37 18.62 8.07
CA TRP A 401 -13.38 19.37 7.33
C TRP A 401 -12.73 20.45 6.48
N GLY A 402 -13.28 20.68 5.28
CA GLY A 402 -12.68 21.55 4.26
C GLY A 402 -12.86 23.05 4.46
N TRP A 403 -13.13 23.53 5.67
CA TRP A 403 -13.31 24.96 5.98
C TRP A 403 -12.49 25.36 7.20
N SER A 404 -12.20 26.65 7.32
CA SER A 404 -11.40 27.20 8.43
C SER A 404 -12.05 28.49 8.96
N VAL A 405 -11.87 28.79 10.24
CA VAL A 405 -12.28 30.06 10.83
C VAL A 405 -11.11 31.03 10.66
N ALA A 406 -10.87 31.50 9.46
CA ALA A 406 -9.76 32.41 9.17
C ALA A 406 -10.21 33.44 8.14
N PRO A 407 -9.62 34.65 8.12
CA PRO A 407 -10.02 35.65 7.16
C PRO A 407 -9.65 35.21 5.74
N SER A 408 -10.60 35.25 4.80
CA SER A 408 -10.41 34.93 3.40
C SER A 408 -9.37 35.88 2.79
N LYS A 409 -8.26 35.33 2.31
CA LYS A 409 -7.28 36.08 1.53
C LYS A 409 -7.77 36.19 0.07
N ARG A 410 -8.48 37.27 -0.28
CA ARG A 410 -8.57 37.80 -1.66
C ARG A 410 -8.27 39.31 -1.63
N VAL A 411 -7.06 39.76 -2.01
CA VAL A 411 -6.56 40.08 -3.38
C VAL A 411 -7.26 41.38 -3.87
N ASP A 412 -6.63 42.55 -4.04
CA ASP A 412 -5.42 42.90 -4.78
C ASP A 412 -4.58 44.03 -4.12
N CYS A 413 -3.28 43.98 -4.37
CA CYS A 413 -2.43 45.16 -4.37
C CYS A 413 -2.91 46.12 -5.46
N VAL A 414 -3.81 47.05 -5.13
CA VAL A 414 -3.84 48.32 -5.84
C VAL A 414 -2.72 49.15 -5.25
N GLU A 415 -1.73 49.38 -6.09
CA GLU A 415 -0.64 50.33 -5.96
C GLU A 415 -1.15 51.67 -5.40
N ALA A 416 -1.09 51.82 -4.08
CA ALA A 416 -1.38 53.08 -3.40
C ALA A 416 -0.06 53.68 -2.94
N THR A 417 0.46 54.53 -3.81
CA THR A 417 1.34 55.65 -3.46
C THR A 417 1.00 56.20 -2.07
N HIS A 418 2.03 56.26 -1.22
CA HIS A 418 2.14 57.09 -0.02
C HIS A 418 0.83 57.63 0.59
N SER A 419 0.26 56.91 1.56
CA SER A 419 -0.34 57.59 2.71
C SER A 419 -0.29 56.74 3.97
N LYS A 420 0.20 57.35 5.06
CA LYS A 420 0.19 56.80 6.40
C LYS A 420 -1.26 56.56 6.85
N SER A 421 -1.72 55.31 6.80
CA SER A 421 -2.90 54.89 7.54
C SER A 421 -2.67 53.48 8.06
N SER A 422 -2.11 53.41 9.27
CA SER A 422 -2.03 52.20 10.08
C SER A 422 -3.43 51.85 10.59
N ARG A 423 -4.22 51.12 9.79
CA ARG A 423 -5.29 50.29 10.35
C ARG A 423 -4.66 48.97 10.81
N PRO A 424 -4.86 48.55 12.06
CA PRO A 424 -4.20 47.36 12.58
C PRO A 424 -4.69 46.14 11.82
N THR A 425 -3.76 45.43 11.18
CA THR A 425 -3.96 44.05 10.75
C THR A 425 -4.41 43.29 11.99
N GLN A 426 -5.64 42.76 11.98
CA GLN A 426 -6.23 42.10 13.14
C GLN A 426 -5.38 40.86 13.48
N MET A 427 -4.49 41.00 14.46
CA MET A 427 -3.64 39.90 14.92
C MET A 427 -4.52 38.84 15.58
N CYS A 428 -4.45 37.61 15.07
CA CYS A 428 -5.13 36.48 15.68
C CYS A 428 -4.70 36.32 17.14
N ALA A 429 -5.67 36.11 18.03
CA ALA A 429 -5.38 35.83 19.44
C ALA A 429 -4.53 34.57 19.54
N SER A 430 -3.54 34.56 20.44
CA SER A 430 -2.69 33.38 20.62
C SER A 430 -3.53 32.17 21.09
N PRO A 431 -3.10 30.93 20.83
CA PRO A 431 -3.79 29.72 21.28
C PRO A 431 -4.12 29.71 22.78
N SER A 432 -3.24 30.29 23.59
CA SER A 432 -3.44 30.44 25.03
C SER A 432 -4.64 31.30 25.41
N TRP A 433 -4.91 32.38 24.65
CA TRP A 433 -6.06 33.24 24.85
C TRP A 433 -7.36 32.52 24.48
N ASN A 434 -7.40 31.81 23.35
CA ASN A 434 -8.56 31.02 22.94
C ASN A 434 -8.97 29.99 24.01
N VAL A 435 -7.99 29.27 24.58
CA VAL A 435 -8.24 28.33 25.68
C VAL A 435 -8.72 29.04 26.95
N PHE A 436 -8.16 30.21 27.28
CA PHE A 436 -8.60 31.01 28.43
C PHE A 436 -10.09 31.39 28.35
N TYR A 437 -10.58 31.80 27.17
CA TYR A 437 -11.99 32.13 26.99
C TYR A 437 -12.93 30.92 27.16
N LEU A 438 -12.49 29.71 26.76
CA LEU A 438 -13.24 28.47 27.02
C LEU A 438 -13.34 28.15 28.51
N VAL A 439 -12.27 28.40 29.27
CA VAL A 439 -12.27 28.26 30.74
C VAL A 439 -13.20 29.32 31.38
N LEU A 440 -13.14 30.56 30.89
CA LEU A 440 -13.93 31.67 31.41
C LEU A 440 -15.44 31.42 31.27
N VAL A 441 -15.90 30.97 30.09
CA VAL A 441 -17.32 30.64 29.87
C VAL A 441 -17.82 29.57 30.84
N ASN A 442 -17.03 28.52 31.07
CA ASN A 442 -17.39 27.46 32.03
C ASN A 442 -17.36 27.96 33.49
N ALA A 443 -16.43 28.85 33.85
CA ALA A 443 -16.35 29.43 35.18
C ALA A 443 -17.58 30.32 35.49
N VAL A 444 -18.05 31.10 34.51
CA VAL A 444 -19.26 31.92 34.64
C VAL A 444 -20.47 31.05 34.96
N THR A 445 -20.67 29.95 34.26
CA THR A 445 -21.81 29.04 34.51
C THR A 445 -21.81 28.44 35.91
N LEU A 446 -20.63 28.07 36.43
CA LEU A 446 -20.50 27.55 37.79
C LEU A 446 -20.77 28.64 38.84
N LEU A 447 -20.24 29.85 38.64
CA LEU A 447 -20.44 30.97 39.56
C LEU A 447 -21.90 31.42 39.61
N THR A 448 -22.57 31.56 38.46
CA THR A 448 -23.99 31.94 38.39
C THR A 448 -24.88 30.89 39.03
N GLY A 449 -24.60 29.60 38.80
CA GLY A 449 -25.34 28.51 39.44
C GLY A 449 -25.21 28.48 40.97
N VAL A 450 -24.01 28.72 41.50
CA VAL A 450 -23.77 28.80 42.96
C VAL A 450 -24.46 30.03 43.57
N LEU A 451 -24.40 31.18 42.90
CA LEU A 451 -25.02 32.41 43.36
C LEU A 451 -26.55 32.35 43.31
N ALA A 452 -27.13 31.82 42.23
CA ALA A 452 -28.58 31.65 42.07
C ALA A 452 -29.18 30.76 43.17
N ARG A 453 -28.49 29.68 43.56
CA ARG A 453 -28.90 28.84 44.69
C ARG A 453 -28.89 29.58 46.03
N ARG A 454 -27.93 30.48 46.24
CA ARG A 454 -27.78 31.23 47.50
C ARG A 454 -28.86 32.31 47.66
N GLN A 455 -29.45 32.76 46.55
CA GLN A 455 -30.45 33.84 46.49
C GLN A 455 -31.91 33.34 46.45
N GLY A 456 -32.15 32.03 46.46
CA GLY A 456 -33.46 31.36 46.38
C GLY A 456 -34.40 31.55 47.58
N SER A 457 -34.34 32.68 48.29
CA SER A 457 -35.29 33.04 49.35
C SER A 457 -36.44 33.94 48.88
N ASN A 458 -36.51 34.30 47.59
CA ASN A 458 -37.53 35.26 47.12
C ASN A 458 -38.93 34.59 46.99
N PRO A 459 -39.98 35.07 47.68
CA PRO A 459 -41.31 34.42 47.71
C PRO A 459 -42.03 34.38 46.35
N PHE A 460 -41.74 35.34 45.47
CA PHE A 460 -42.41 35.48 44.17
C PHE A 460 -42.01 34.40 43.15
N ALA A 461 -40.74 33.99 43.15
CA ALA A 461 -40.24 32.90 42.32
C ALA A 461 -40.84 31.53 42.72
N ARG A 462 -41.07 31.32 44.03
CA ARG A 462 -41.72 30.10 44.57
C ARG A 462 -43.18 29.93 44.12
N ALA A 463 -43.89 31.02 43.84
CA ALA A 463 -45.27 30.97 43.35
C ALA A 463 -45.32 30.59 41.85
N TYR A 464 -44.39 31.10 41.05
CA TYR A 464 -44.27 30.77 39.62
C TYR A 464 -43.74 29.35 39.39
N ALA A 465 -42.77 28.92 40.20
CA ALA A 465 -42.20 27.56 40.22
C ALA A 465 -43.19 26.46 40.66
N ARG A 466 -44.24 26.82 41.42
CA ARG A 466 -45.33 25.88 41.75
C ARG A 466 -46.34 25.71 40.61
N TYR A 467 -46.48 26.71 39.74
CA TYR A 467 -47.44 26.68 38.63
C TYR A 467 -46.94 25.81 37.47
N PHE A 468 -45.63 25.86 37.18
CA PHE A 468 -44.97 24.87 36.33
C PHE A 468 -44.60 23.65 37.18
N SER A 469 -45.58 22.76 37.35
CA SER A 469 -45.49 21.60 38.25
C SER A 469 -44.14 20.86 38.18
N VAL A 470 -43.72 20.43 39.38
CA VAL A 470 -42.54 19.63 39.78
C VAL A 470 -42.35 18.29 39.00
N ARG A 471 -43.10 18.06 37.91
CA ARG A 471 -43.16 16.77 37.19
C ARG A 471 -42.56 16.79 35.78
N SER A 472 -42.01 17.91 35.30
CA SER A 472 -41.46 18.05 33.95
C SER A 472 -39.95 18.36 33.97
N TRP A 473 -39.11 17.33 34.03
CA TRP A 473 -37.67 17.45 33.78
C TRP A 473 -37.35 17.78 32.30
N PHE A 474 -38.30 17.51 31.41
CA PHE A 474 -38.10 17.67 29.98
C PHE A 474 -38.07 19.16 29.56
N LEU A 475 -38.94 20.01 30.11
CA LEU A 475 -39.02 21.42 29.72
C LEU A 475 -37.76 22.23 30.12
N PRO A 476 -37.22 22.12 31.36
CA PRO A 476 -35.95 22.77 31.69
C PRO A 476 -34.80 22.23 30.85
N GLY A 477 -34.77 20.93 30.58
CA GLY A 477 -33.79 20.31 29.68
C GLY A 477 -33.83 20.91 28.27
N LEU A 478 -35.03 21.05 27.68
CA LEU A 478 -35.21 21.71 26.39
C LEU A 478 -34.79 23.18 26.41
N ALA A 479 -35.09 23.91 27.49
CA ALA A 479 -34.68 25.31 27.62
C ALA A 479 -33.16 25.47 27.64
N ILE A 480 -32.43 24.57 28.33
CA ILE A 480 -30.95 24.55 28.30
C ILE A 480 -30.45 24.31 26.87
N ILE A 481 -31.05 23.34 26.17
CA ILE A 481 -30.66 23.01 24.80
C ILE A 481 -30.87 24.21 23.87
N THR A 482 -32.06 24.83 23.91
CA THR A 482 -32.42 25.93 23.00
C THR A 482 -31.57 27.17 23.24
N LEU A 483 -31.35 27.56 24.50
CA LEU A 483 -30.51 28.72 24.85
C LEU A 483 -29.08 28.54 24.33
N ARG A 484 -28.51 27.34 24.48
CA ARG A 484 -27.13 27.08 24.05
C ARG A 484 -26.97 27.02 22.54
N VAL A 485 -27.88 26.33 21.85
CA VAL A 485 -27.88 26.26 20.39
C VAL A 485 -28.05 27.66 19.81
N LEU A 486 -28.92 28.48 20.40
CA LEU A 486 -29.12 29.86 20.01
C LEU A 486 -27.86 30.72 20.24
N ALA A 487 -27.17 30.55 21.39
CA ALA A 487 -25.90 31.23 21.65
C ALA A 487 -24.83 30.89 20.60
N ASN A 488 -24.70 29.60 20.25
CA ASN A 488 -23.77 29.15 19.21
C ASN A 488 -24.16 29.69 17.83
N LEU A 489 -25.47 29.75 17.52
CA LEU A 489 -25.96 30.28 16.25
C LEU A 489 -25.71 31.79 16.13
N ILE A 490 -26.01 32.57 17.17
CA ILE A 490 -25.76 34.01 17.22
C ILE A 490 -24.26 34.28 17.03
N ASN A 491 -23.41 33.55 17.74
CA ASN A 491 -21.96 33.69 17.58
C ASN A 491 -21.50 33.33 16.17
N ALA A 492 -22.09 32.33 15.52
CA ALA A 492 -21.69 31.93 14.17
C ALA A 492 -22.13 32.97 13.13
N ILE A 493 -23.29 33.60 13.33
CA ILE A 493 -23.76 34.73 12.55
C ILE A 493 -22.83 35.94 12.72
N ILE A 494 -22.41 36.25 13.96
CA ILE A 494 -21.44 37.32 14.24
C ILE A 494 -20.14 37.08 13.47
N VAL A 495 -19.61 35.85 13.53
CA VAL A 495 -18.39 35.48 12.78
C VAL A 495 -18.58 35.71 11.29
N GLN A 496 -19.63 35.15 10.68
CA GLN A 496 -19.85 35.30 9.23
C GLN A 496 -20.10 36.76 8.81
N SER A 497 -20.74 37.56 9.68
CA SER A 497 -20.99 38.99 9.43
C SER A 497 -19.74 39.87 9.55
N THR A 498 -18.62 39.31 10.03
CA THR A 498 -17.35 40.03 10.12
C THR A 498 -16.67 40.03 8.74
N PHE A 499 -16.17 41.20 8.32
CA PHE A 499 -15.45 41.34 7.06
C PHE A 499 -14.27 40.36 6.95
N GLY A 500 -14.23 39.60 5.85
CA GLY A 500 -13.25 38.54 5.59
C GLY A 500 -13.65 37.16 6.12
N TYR A 501 -14.78 36.99 6.81
CA TYR A 501 -15.24 35.70 7.35
C TYR A 501 -16.52 35.20 6.65
N GLU A 502 -16.87 35.76 5.50
CA GLU A 502 -18.16 35.56 4.83
C GLU A 502 -18.37 34.12 4.32
N GLU A 503 -17.28 33.42 3.97
CA GLU A 503 -17.29 32.06 3.43
C GLU A 503 -17.49 30.97 4.50
N ILE A 504 -17.58 31.34 5.78
CA ILE A 504 -17.65 30.37 6.88
C ILE A 504 -19.07 29.79 7.03
N PRO A 505 -19.22 28.45 7.06
CA PRO A 505 -20.53 27.81 7.18
C PRO A 505 -21.10 27.94 8.59
N ILE A 506 -22.14 28.77 8.76
CA ILE A 506 -22.80 29.06 10.06
C ILE A 506 -23.20 27.79 10.81
N ILE A 507 -23.94 26.88 10.15
CA ILE A 507 -24.51 25.69 10.80
C ILE A 507 -23.39 24.76 11.28
N GLN A 508 -22.37 24.56 10.44
CA GLN A 508 -21.23 23.71 10.75
C GLN A 508 -20.41 24.29 11.91
N LEU A 509 -20.17 25.61 11.92
CA LEU A 509 -19.50 26.28 13.04
C LEU A 509 -20.30 26.19 14.35
N ALA A 510 -21.61 26.42 14.29
CA ALA A 510 -22.49 26.31 15.47
C ALA A 510 -22.51 24.87 16.03
N LEU A 511 -22.54 23.86 15.15
CA LEU A 511 -22.45 22.44 15.53
C LEU A 511 -21.07 22.08 16.09
N LEU A 512 -19.99 22.62 15.53
CA LEU A 512 -18.64 22.42 16.06
C LEU A 512 -18.58 22.91 17.51
N TRP A 513 -19.12 24.09 17.82
CA TRP A 513 -19.17 24.61 19.19
C TRP A 513 -20.08 23.81 20.14
N CYS A 514 -20.97 22.94 19.65
CA CYS A 514 -21.69 22.00 20.51
C CYS A 514 -20.77 20.92 21.11
N SER A 515 -19.57 20.72 20.55
CA SER A 515 -18.55 19.81 21.07
C SER A 515 -17.65 20.41 22.16
N LEU A 516 -17.85 21.68 22.53
CA LEU A 516 -17.07 22.33 23.57
C LEU A 516 -17.23 21.61 24.91
N PRO A 517 -16.14 21.41 25.69
CA PRO A 517 -16.22 20.78 26.99
C PRO A 517 -17.03 21.65 27.96
N ARG A 518 -18.03 21.04 28.62
CA ARG A 518 -18.97 21.71 29.53
C ARG A 518 -18.93 21.15 30.96
N LEU A 519 -19.08 22.03 31.94
CA LEU A 519 -19.18 21.67 33.37
C LEU A 519 -20.61 21.75 33.94
N ASN A 520 -21.65 21.87 33.09
CA ASN A 520 -23.04 22.02 33.53
C ASN A 520 -23.52 20.82 34.37
N TRP A 521 -23.02 19.61 34.12
CA TRP A 521 -23.34 18.42 34.90
C TRP A 521 -22.80 18.47 36.35
N VAL A 522 -21.80 19.30 36.65
CA VAL A 522 -21.30 19.51 38.02
C VAL A 522 -22.36 20.18 38.90
N MET A 523 -23.24 21.00 38.31
CA MET A 523 -24.38 21.59 39.01
C MET A 523 -25.40 20.53 39.48
N ALA A 524 -25.54 19.44 38.73
CA ALA A 524 -26.37 18.30 39.11
C ALA A 524 -25.76 17.53 40.30
N VAL A 525 -24.43 17.39 40.35
CA VAL A 525 -23.70 16.70 41.43
C VAL A 525 -23.62 17.53 42.72
N SER A 526 -23.55 18.86 42.60
CA SER A 526 -23.48 19.77 43.75
C SER A 526 -24.82 19.97 44.47
N ALA A 527 -25.92 19.44 43.96
CA ALA A 527 -27.17 19.32 44.72
C ALA A 527 -26.96 18.21 45.78
N ASN A 528 -27.07 18.54 47.06
CA ASN A 528 -26.75 17.67 48.19
C ASN A 528 -27.24 16.21 48.01
N ILE A 529 -26.31 15.31 47.66
CA ILE A 529 -26.50 13.85 47.57
C ILE A 529 -27.19 13.23 48.80
N PRO A 530 -27.01 13.71 50.06
CA PRO A 530 -27.72 13.10 51.19
C PRO A 530 -29.19 13.54 51.37
N ASN A 531 -29.66 14.61 50.70
CA ASN A 531 -31.03 15.14 50.84
C ASN A 531 -31.72 15.24 49.46
N PHE A 532 -31.88 14.11 48.76
CA PHE A 532 -32.60 14.07 47.49
C PHE A 532 -34.09 14.39 47.70
N ASN A 533 -34.44 15.67 47.60
CA ASN A 533 -35.83 16.09 47.37
C ASN A 533 -36.16 15.92 45.87
N ASP A 534 -37.40 15.58 45.55
CA ASP A 534 -37.87 15.35 44.16
C ASP A 534 -37.42 16.45 43.17
N ALA A 535 -37.43 17.71 43.60
CA ALA A 535 -36.98 18.85 42.80
C ALA A 535 -35.51 18.74 42.37
N THR A 536 -34.61 18.34 43.27
CA THR A 536 -33.16 18.21 42.97
C THR A 536 -32.86 17.08 41.99
N PHE A 537 -33.64 16.00 42.06
CA PHE A 537 -33.54 14.88 41.15
C PHE A 537 -33.94 15.27 39.72
N TYR A 538 -35.10 15.93 39.55
CA TYR A 538 -35.56 16.36 38.23
C TYR A 538 -34.62 17.39 37.59
N THR A 539 -34.06 18.33 38.37
CA THR A 539 -33.04 19.26 37.85
C THR A 539 -31.78 18.53 37.37
N ALA A 540 -31.30 17.53 38.11
CA ALA A 540 -30.15 16.72 37.70
C ALA A 540 -30.43 15.97 36.38
N VAL A 541 -31.62 15.36 36.26
CA VAL A 541 -32.07 14.68 35.04
C VAL A 541 -32.14 15.63 33.85
N SER A 542 -32.64 16.86 34.02
CA SER A 542 -32.67 17.89 32.97
C SER A 542 -31.27 18.23 32.43
N HIS A 543 -30.27 18.38 33.32
CA HIS A 543 -28.88 18.65 32.93
C HIS A 543 -28.25 17.46 32.20
N PHE A 544 -28.46 16.23 32.67
CA PHE A 544 -27.97 15.04 31.97
C PHE A 544 -28.63 14.85 30.61
N PHE A 545 -29.93 15.14 30.49
CA PHE A 545 -30.65 15.10 29.23
C PHE A 545 -30.09 16.11 28.22
N ALA A 546 -29.92 17.37 28.65
CA ALA A 546 -29.34 18.41 27.80
C ALA A 546 -27.93 18.04 27.34
N GLU A 547 -27.10 17.54 28.26
CA GLU A 547 -25.75 17.10 27.93
C GLU A 547 -25.76 15.92 26.93
N ALA A 548 -26.63 14.93 27.11
CA ALA A 548 -26.78 13.82 26.17
C ALA A 548 -27.13 14.30 24.75
N VAL A 549 -28.03 15.27 24.61
CA VAL A 549 -28.35 15.88 23.31
C VAL A 549 -27.13 16.55 22.70
N PHE A 550 -26.34 17.28 23.47
CA PHE A 550 -25.13 17.89 22.92
C PHE A 550 -24.03 16.87 22.58
N GLN A 551 -23.93 15.75 23.31
CA GLN A 551 -23.04 14.66 22.94
C GLN A 551 -23.44 14.10 21.56
N VAL A 552 -24.74 13.93 21.30
CA VAL A 552 -25.25 13.56 19.96
C VAL A 552 -24.91 14.62 18.91
N LEU A 553 -25.11 15.91 19.19
CA LEU A 553 -24.74 16.98 18.24
C LEU A 553 -23.24 17.05 17.98
N SER A 554 -22.40 16.74 18.98
CA SER A 554 -20.94 16.69 18.84
C SER A 554 -20.44 15.47 18.08
N ALA A 555 -21.27 14.41 17.97
CA ALA A 555 -20.87 13.14 17.41
C ALA A 555 -20.33 13.29 15.99
N TYR A 556 -20.97 14.11 15.15
CA TYR A 556 -20.55 14.34 13.76
C TYR A 556 -19.06 14.73 13.65
N TYR A 557 -18.62 15.72 14.42
CA TYR A 557 -17.23 16.18 14.39
C TYR A 557 -16.27 15.18 15.03
N MET A 558 -16.67 14.56 16.14
CA MET A 558 -15.84 13.57 16.82
C MET A 558 -15.62 12.33 15.95
N THR A 559 -16.69 11.78 15.37
CA THR A 559 -16.59 10.59 14.51
C THR A 559 -15.87 10.89 13.20
N SER A 560 -16.10 12.08 12.59
CA SER A 560 -15.38 12.49 11.39
C SER A 560 -13.88 12.64 11.67
N THR A 561 -13.52 13.19 12.83
CA THR A 561 -12.12 13.28 13.26
C THR A 561 -11.50 11.90 13.44
N VAL A 562 -12.21 10.94 14.04
CA VAL A 562 -11.71 9.57 14.19
C VAL A 562 -11.54 8.87 12.85
N ALA A 563 -12.54 8.99 11.96
CA ALA A 563 -12.49 8.39 10.63
C ALA A 563 -11.31 8.93 9.82
N TYR A 564 -11.16 10.26 9.78
CA TYR A 564 -10.08 10.95 9.09
C TYR A 564 -8.70 10.61 9.70
N GLY A 565 -8.62 10.55 11.03
CA GLY A 565 -7.40 10.16 11.75
C GLY A 565 -6.93 8.76 11.38
N ARG A 566 -7.87 7.84 11.17
CA ARG A 566 -7.60 6.46 10.75
C ARG A 566 -7.21 6.38 9.29
N GLU A 567 -7.88 7.13 8.42
CA GLU A 567 -7.62 7.15 6.97
C GLU A 567 -6.19 7.63 6.67
N HIS A 568 -5.71 8.62 7.41
CA HIS A 568 -4.42 9.29 7.19
C HIS A 568 -3.35 8.93 8.24
N ASP A 569 -3.55 7.83 8.97
CA ASP A 569 -2.60 7.26 9.94
C ASP A 569 -2.10 8.21 11.05
N PHE A 570 -2.91 9.19 11.45
CA PHE A 570 -2.55 10.16 12.51
C PHE A 570 -2.46 9.56 13.92
N TYR A 571 -2.82 8.29 14.08
CA TYR A 571 -2.68 7.53 15.34
C TYR A 571 -1.35 6.79 15.47
N SER A 572 -0.58 6.69 14.38
CA SER A 572 0.68 5.97 14.36
C SER A 572 1.84 6.84 14.88
N PRO A 573 2.79 6.25 15.63
CA PRO A 573 3.99 6.96 16.07
C PRO A 573 4.95 7.30 14.91
N THR A 574 4.71 6.80 13.69
CA THR A 574 5.67 6.86 12.57
C THR A 574 5.66 8.20 11.80
N ILE A 575 4.68 9.08 11.99
CA ILE A 575 4.59 10.40 11.31
C ILE A 575 5.41 11.48 12.04
N ALA A 576 6.61 11.13 12.52
CA ALA A 576 7.40 11.95 13.43
C ALA A 576 8.39 12.90 12.72
N LYS A 577 7.92 13.97 12.06
CA LYS A 577 8.82 15.05 11.57
C LYS A 577 8.31 16.51 11.64
N SER A 578 7.08 16.80 12.07
CA SER A 578 6.56 18.20 12.08
C SER A 578 6.34 18.77 13.49
N LYS A 579 6.58 20.09 13.66
CA LYS A 579 6.35 20.83 14.92
C LYS A 579 4.86 20.93 15.31
N MET A 580 3.93 20.69 14.38
CA MET A 580 2.48 20.77 14.58
C MET A 580 1.83 19.43 14.99
N LEU A 581 2.60 18.34 14.92
CA LEU A 581 2.13 16.99 15.23
C LEU A 581 1.59 16.81 16.67
N PRO A 582 2.16 17.44 17.73
CA PRO A 582 1.61 17.28 19.07
C PRO A 582 0.16 17.74 19.13
N SER A 583 -0.17 18.90 18.55
CA SER A 583 -1.53 19.45 18.57
C SER A 583 -2.52 18.56 17.81
N ALA A 584 -2.16 18.07 16.61
CA ALA A 584 -2.99 17.12 15.87
C ALA A 584 -3.23 15.84 16.66
N HIS A 585 -2.18 15.29 17.25
CA HIS A 585 -2.27 14.07 18.03
C HIS A 585 -3.23 14.22 19.23
N HIS A 586 -3.20 15.35 19.95
CA HIS A 586 -4.17 15.64 21.02
C HIS A 586 -5.61 15.71 20.47
N MET A 587 -5.82 16.31 19.29
CA MET A 587 -7.13 16.39 18.64
C MET A 587 -7.69 15.00 18.34
N TYR A 588 -6.92 14.18 17.62
CA TYR A 588 -7.33 12.84 17.21
C TYR A 588 -7.50 11.88 18.40
N ILE A 589 -6.62 11.95 19.41
CA ILE A 589 -6.78 11.17 20.65
C ILE A 589 -8.02 11.61 21.41
N GLY A 590 -8.27 12.91 21.54
CA GLY A 590 -9.46 13.43 22.22
C GLY A 590 -10.74 12.87 21.60
N ALA A 591 -10.84 12.89 20.27
CA ALA A 591 -11.98 12.33 19.55
C ALA A 591 -12.11 10.81 19.70
N LEU A 592 -10.99 10.07 19.69
CA LEU A 592 -11.00 8.62 19.87
C LEU A 592 -11.43 8.22 21.29
N VAL A 593 -10.89 8.88 22.32
CA VAL A 593 -11.28 8.66 23.71
C VAL A 593 -12.75 8.99 23.91
N TRP A 594 -13.24 10.08 23.29
CA TRP A 594 -14.66 10.43 23.30
C TRP A 594 -15.54 9.30 22.75
N LEU A 595 -15.16 8.72 21.59
CA LEU A 595 -15.91 7.63 20.97
C LEU A 595 -15.96 6.38 21.85
N ILE A 596 -14.82 6.01 22.46
CA ILE A 596 -14.72 4.87 23.38
C ILE A 596 -15.61 5.09 24.60
N VAL A 597 -15.52 6.26 25.23
CA VAL A 597 -16.32 6.58 26.42
C VAL A 597 -17.81 6.58 26.08
N SER A 598 -18.22 7.15 24.94
CA SER A 598 -19.61 7.14 24.49
C SER A 598 -20.14 5.72 24.25
N LEU A 599 -19.34 4.85 23.63
CA LEU A 599 -19.70 3.44 23.41
C LEU A 599 -19.87 2.70 24.75
N VAL A 600 -18.88 2.79 25.64
CA VAL A 600 -18.91 2.15 26.96
C VAL A 600 -20.09 2.65 27.78
N THR A 601 -20.35 3.96 27.77
CA THR A 601 -21.49 4.55 28.48
C THR A 601 -22.82 4.01 27.97
N THR A 602 -22.98 3.91 26.64
CA THR A 602 -24.20 3.35 26.03
C THR A 602 -24.42 1.90 26.46
N VAL A 603 -23.36 1.07 26.45
CA VAL A 603 -23.42 -0.32 26.92
C VAL A 603 -23.79 -0.40 28.39
N LEU A 604 -23.16 0.41 29.25
CA LEU A 604 -23.44 0.44 30.69
C LEU A 604 -24.89 0.90 30.99
N LEU A 605 -25.41 1.86 30.25
CA LEU A 605 -26.80 2.31 30.37
C LEU A 605 -27.78 1.22 29.92
N LEU A 606 -27.52 0.55 28.79
CA LEU A 606 -28.34 -0.57 28.33
C LEU A 606 -28.35 -1.73 29.34
N GLN A 607 -27.20 -2.07 29.93
CA GLN A 607 -27.10 -3.08 30.98
C GLN A 607 -27.82 -2.68 32.27
N ALA A 608 -27.89 -1.39 32.59
CA ALA A 608 -28.61 -0.89 33.75
C ALA A 608 -30.13 -0.86 33.53
N LEU A 609 -30.58 -0.63 32.29
CA LEU A 609 -31.99 -0.56 31.89
C LEU A 609 -32.59 -1.92 31.54
N TRP A 610 -31.77 -2.91 31.18
CA TRP A 610 -32.20 -4.28 30.86
C TRP A 610 -31.86 -5.21 32.03
N PRO A 611 -32.69 -5.29 33.08
CA PRO A 611 -32.53 -6.31 34.10
C PRO A 611 -32.69 -7.68 33.43
N SER A 612 -31.60 -8.44 33.37
CA SER A 612 -31.63 -9.83 32.94
C SER A 612 -32.62 -10.57 33.85
N SER A 613 -33.66 -11.14 33.26
CA SER A 613 -34.76 -11.86 33.91
C SER A 613 -34.33 -13.18 34.60
N SER A 614 -33.05 -13.33 34.92
CA SER A 614 -32.44 -14.56 35.45
C SER A 614 -31.90 -14.46 36.87
N THR A 615 -32.31 -13.45 37.66
CA THR A 615 -32.02 -13.44 39.10
C THR A 615 -33.30 -13.32 39.92
N THR A 616 -34.12 -14.38 39.87
CA THR A 616 -35.22 -14.57 40.81
C THR A 616 -34.62 -14.94 42.17
N SER A 617 -34.87 -14.09 43.16
CA SER A 617 -34.95 -14.43 44.60
C SER A 617 -33.79 -15.26 45.20
N SER A 618 -32.68 -14.64 45.62
CA SER A 618 -31.79 -15.24 46.65
C SER A 618 -30.86 -14.28 47.42
N ASP A 619 -30.71 -12.99 47.05
CA ASP A 619 -29.69 -12.11 47.66
C ASP A 619 -30.14 -11.34 48.93
N LEU A 620 -31.09 -11.89 49.68
CA LEU A 620 -31.43 -11.42 51.03
C LEU A 620 -31.15 -12.51 52.06
N SER A 621 -29.95 -13.10 52.02
CA SER A 621 -29.40 -13.82 53.18
C SER A 621 -27.92 -13.53 53.35
N VAL A 622 -27.60 -13.08 54.55
CA VAL A 622 -26.26 -12.73 55.04
C VAL A 622 -25.55 -14.02 55.44
N SER A 623 -24.33 -14.25 54.95
CA SER A 623 -23.25 -14.83 55.76
C SER A 623 -21.86 -14.51 55.22
N PRO A 624 -20.86 -14.28 56.09
CA PRO A 624 -19.50 -13.94 55.70
C PRO A 624 -18.60 -15.19 55.61
N ILE A 625 -17.47 -15.00 54.91
CA ILE A 625 -16.24 -15.83 54.83
C ILE A 625 -16.17 -16.74 53.58
N PRO A 626 -15.13 -16.60 52.72
CA PRO A 626 -14.90 -17.50 51.59
C PRO A 626 -14.14 -18.75 52.03
N ALA A 627 -14.75 -19.92 51.83
CA ALA A 627 -14.06 -21.20 51.92
C ALA A 627 -13.31 -21.50 50.62
N ARG A 628 -12.14 -22.07 50.83
CA ARG A 628 -11.06 -22.41 49.91
C ARG A 628 -11.40 -23.71 49.15
N ASP A 629 -10.96 -23.76 47.89
CA ASP A 629 -10.76 -24.92 47.02
C ASP A 629 -11.95 -25.76 46.53
N SER A 630 -12.05 -25.85 45.19
CA SER A 630 -12.25 -27.13 44.50
C SER A 630 -11.96 -26.98 43.00
N LYS A 631 -10.81 -27.51 42.57
CA LYS A 631 -10.46 -27.78 41.17
C LYS A 631 -11.49 -28.73 40.55
N ARG A 632 -12.16 -28.32 39.47
CA ARG A 632 -12.77 -29.25 38.52
C ARG A 632 -12.41 -28.83 37.10
N LYS A 633 -11.54 -29.63 36.48
CA LYS A 633 -11.20 -29.58 35.06
C LYS A 633 -12.42 -30.04 34.26
N THR A 634 -12.90 -29.20 33.35
CA THR A 634 -13.71 -29.62 32.20
C THR A 634 -13.15 -28.95 30.96
N HIS A 635 -12.67 -29.80 30.04
CA HIS A 635 -12.35 -29.45 28.66
C HIS A 635 -13.57 -28.79 27.99
N ILE A 636 -13.36 -27.68 27.25
CA ILE A 636 -14.03 -27.33 25.98
C ILE A 636 -13.33 -26.09 25.37
N ARG A 637 -12.79 -26.28 24.15
CA ARG A 637 -12.45 -25.34 23.04
C ARG A 637 -11.48 -24.15 23.26
N PRO A 638 -10.67 -23.79 22.23
CA PRO A 638 -9.66 -22.74 22.32
C PRO A 638 -10.35 -21.37 22.28
N PRO A 639 -9.87 -20.37 23.04
CA PRO A 639 -10.63 -19.15 23.15
C PRO A 639 -10.00 -17.97 22.41
N LEU A 640 -10.89 -17.17 21.84
CA LEU A 640 -10.67 -15.84 21.29
C LEU A 640 -10.58 -14.83 22.46
N ASP A 641 -9.59 -14.99 23.36
CA ASP A 641 -9.74 -14.61 24.79
C ASP A 641 -9.04 -13.33 25.27
N GLY A 642 -8.48 -12.50 24.38
CA GLY A 642 -7.92 -11.21 24.82
C GLY A 642 -9.02 -10.22 25.23
N ILE A 643 -10.02 -10.08 24.35
CA ILE A 643 -11.08 -9.07 24.49
C ILE A 643 -12.18 -9.53 25.46
N GLY A 644 -12.55 -10.83 25.40
CA GLY A 644 -13.57 -11.40 26.29
C GLY A 644 -13.17 -11.36 27.76
N ALA A 645 -11.92 -11.72 28.07
CA ALA A 645 -11.38 -11.66 29.44
C ALA A 645 -11.28 -10.22 29.97
N ALA A 646 -10.86 -9.27 29.13
CA ALA A 646 -10.78 -7.85 29.51
C ALA A 646 -12.17 -7.25 29.78
N ILE A 647 -13.17 -7.56 28.94
CA ILE A 647 -14.56 -7.12 29.13
C ILE A 647 -15.15 -7.74 30.40
N SER A 648 -14.90 -9.03 30.66
CA SER A 648 -15.36 -9.71 31.87
C SER A 648 -14.73 -9.14 33.15
N ALA A 649 -13.42 -8.88 33.13
CA ALA A 649 -12.71 -8.25 34.24
C ALA A 649 -13.20 -6.82 34.51
N PHE A 650 -13.41 -6.02 33.47
CA PHE A 650 -13.97 -4.68 33.58
C PHE A 650 -15.39 -4.72 34.16
N ASN A 651 -16.28 -5.56 33.64
CA ASN A 651 -17.65 -5.69 34.13
C ASN A 651 -17.70 -6.11 35.60
N THR A 652 -16.81 -7.02 36.02
CA THR A 652 -16.70 -7.50 37.40
C THR A 652 -16.22 -6.38 38.34
N HIS A 653 -15.16 -5.67 37.96
CA HIS A 653 -14.59 -4.60 38.76
C HIS A 653 -15.52 -3.38 38.85
N TRP A 654 -16.16 -3.02 37.74
CA TRP A 654 -17.17 -1.97 37.67
C TRP A 654 -18.41 -2.32 38.49
N GLY A 655 -18.91 -3.55 38.37
CA GLY A 655 -20.04 -4.05 39.16
C GLY A 655 -19.78 -3.95 40.67
N TYR A 656 -18.56 -4.29 41.10
CA TYR A 656 -18.12 -4.17 42.49
C TYR A 656 -18.05 -2.70 42.97
N LEU A 657 -17.41 -1.82 42.20
CA LEU A 657 -17.28 -0.39 42.54
C LEU A 657 -18.64 0.29 42.66
N VAL A 658 -19.54 0.05 41.70
CA VAL A 658 -20.90 0.57 41.69
C VAL A 658 -21.69 0.05 42.89
N HIS A 659 -21.61 -1.25 43.20
CA HIS A 659 -22.30 -1.82 44.37
C HIS A 659 -21.74 -1.32 45.71
N ALA A 660 -20.43 -1.11 45.81
CA ALA A 660 -19.81 -0.57 47.02
C ALA A 660 -20.23 0.90 47.24
N ALA A 661 -20.21 1.72 46.19
CA ALA A 661 -20.63 3.11 46.24
C ALA A 661 -22.14 3.25 46.54
N ALA A 662 -22.98 2.44 45.87
CA ALA A 662 -24.43 2.46 46.10
C ALA A 662 -24.77 2.05 47.55
N ARG A 663 -24.14 1.00 48.09
CA ARG A 663 -24.34 0.59 49.50
C ARG A 663 -23.94 1.68 50.48
N HIS A 664 -22.81 2.35 50.25
CA HIS A 664 -22.33 3.42 51.12
C HIS A 664 -23.25 4.65 51.12
N ILE A 665 -23.82 5.01 49.95
CA ILE A 665 -24.76 6.13 49.83
C ILE A 665 -26.10 5.78 50.50
N VAL A 666 -26.63 4.58 50.24
CA VAL A 666 -27.90 4.11 50.84
C VAL A 666 -27.79 3.91 52.35
N SER A 667 -26.63 3.50 52.88
CA SER A 667 -26.44 3.43 54.34
C SER A 667 -26.41 4.81 55.00
N LYS A 668 -25.85 5.82 54.33
CA LYS A 668 -25.73 7.18 54.87
C LYS A 668 -27.06 7.94 54.89
N THR A 669 -27.98 7.67 53.95
CA THR A 669 -29.36 8.20 54.00
C THR A 669 -30.15 7.67 55.19
N ARG A 670 -29.82 6.46 55.68
CA ARG A 670 -30.49 5.81 56.82
C ARG A 670 -30.19 6.49 58.16
N ASP A 671 -29.01 7.08 58.32
CA ASP A 671 -28.62 7.76 59.57
C ASP A 671 -29.29 9.13 59.75
N VAL A 672 -29.82 9.73 58.67
CA VAL A 672 -30.48 11.04 58.69
C VAL A 672 -31.98 10.92 59.03
N GLU A 673 -32.62 9.82 58.64
CA GLU A 673 -34.07 9.59 58.86
C GLU A 673 -34.41 9.15 60.30
N ASN A 674 -33.40 8.77 61.11
CA ASN A 674 -33.54 8.36 62.51
C ASN A 674 -33.41 9.52 63.52
N THR A 675 -33.89 10.72 63.18
CA THR A 675 -34.12 11.76 64.20
C THR A 675 -35.48 11.52 64.87
N PRO A 676 -35.57 11.39 66.21
CA PRO A 676 -36.79 10.89 66.85
C PRO A 676 -37.91 11.92 66.81
N LEU A 677 -38.98 11.62 66.06
CA LEU A 677 -40.24 12.36 66.13
C LEU A 677 -41.01 11.98 67.39
N LEU A 678 -41.01 12.88 68.37
CA LEU A 678 -41.98 12.92 69.46
C LEU A 678 -43.33 13.40 68.91
N ARG A 679 -44.22 12.48 68.48
CA ARG A 679 -45.66 12.57 68.79
C ARG A 679 -46.47 11.34 68.39
N THR A 680 -47.28 10.95 69.36
CA THR A 680 -48.38 9.98 69.38
C THR A 680 -49.45 10.18 68.30
N GLN A 681 -49.76 9.14 67.52
CA GLN A 681 -51.13 8.58 67.38
C GLN A 681 -51.15 7.33 66.47
N THR A 682 -52.04 6.41 66.83
CA THR A 682 -52.25 5.05 66.31
C THR A 682 -53.21 4.97 65.11
N SER A 683 -53.03 3.92 64.30
CA SER A 683 -53.93 3.37 63.24
C SER A 683 -53.87 4.06 61.87
N TYR A 684 -53.78 3.40 60.70
CA TYR A 684 -54.09 2.04 60.22
C TYR A 684 -53.04 1.58 59.18
N GLY A 685 -52.94 0.26 58.93
CA GLY A 685 -51.90 -0.39 58.14
C GLY A 685 -51.76 0.05 56.68
N THR A 686 -50.52 0.34 56.29
CA THR A 686 -50.03 0.37 54.91
C THR A 686 -49.11 -0.84 54.69
N LEU A 687 -49.35 -1.56 53.59
CA LEU A 687 -48.51 -2.67 53.12
C LEU A 687 -47.04 -2.23 53.01
N PRO A 688 -46.04 -3.09 53.33
CA PRO A 688 -44.64 -2.73 53.21
C PRO A 688 -44.26 -2.65 51.71
N THR A 689 -44.18 -1.43 51.18
CA THR A 689 -43.62 -1.12 49.85
C THR A 689 -42.08 -1.11 49.83
N GLU A 690 -41.43 -1.55 50.90
CA GLU A 690 -39.97 -1.52 51.08
C GLU A 690 -39.14 -2.23 49.99
N PRO A 691 -39.51 -3.38 49.39
CA PRO A 691 -38.62 -4.05 48.44
C PRO A 691 -38.54 -3.33 47.10
N VAL A 692 -39.66 -2.76 46.61
CA VAL A 692 -39.71 -2.08 45.30
C VAL A 692 -39.02 -0.72 45.36
N GLN A 693 -39.23 0.03 46.45
CA GLN A 693 -38.59 1.34 46.66
C GLN A 693 -37.06 1.20 46.75
N ARG A 694 -36.57 0.16 47.44
CA ARG A 694 -35.13 -0.11 47.60
C ARG A 694 -34.47 -0.51 46.28
N ILE A 695 -35.13 -1.34 45.47
CA ILE A 695 -34.63 -1.72 44.13
C ILE A 695 -34.55 -0.49 43.22
N LEU A 696 -35.58 0.37 43.23
CA LEU A 696 -35.62 1.59 42.44
C LEU A 696 -34.50 2.57 42.84
N GLN A 697 -34.21 2.71 44.14
CA GLN A 697 -33.12 3.55 44.65
C GLN A 697 -31.74 3.06 44.19
N VAL A 698 -31.47 1.75 44.27
CA VAL A 698 -30.18 1.16 43.84
C VAL A 698 -29.96 1.35 42.34
N VAL A 699 -30.99 1.12 41.51
CA VAL A 699 -30.92 1.34 40.05
C VAL A 699 -30.69 2.82 39.75
N THR A 700 -31.38 3.72 40.45
CA THR A 700 -31.24 5.18 40.26
C THR A 700 -29.84 5.66 40.63
N VAL A 701 -29.29 5.24 41.77
CA VAL A 701 -27.92 5.59 42.18
C VAL A 701 -26.89 5.04 41.19
N LYS A 702 -27.10 3.83 40.68
CA LYS A 702 -26.24 3.24 39.65
C LYS A 702 -26.26 4.06 38.35
N LEU A 703 -27.43 4.47 37.87
CA LEU A 703 -27.57 5.31 36.67
C LEU A 703 -26.90 6.68 36.85
N ILE A 704 -27.09 7.32 38.01
CA ILE A 704 -26.45 8.61 38.33
C ILE A 704 -24.91 8.46 38.36
N LEU A 705 -24.39 7.40 38.98
CA LEU A 705 -22.94 7.17 39.06
C LEU A 705 -22.32 6.93 37.67
N ILE A 706 -22.98 6.12 36.82
CA ILE A 706 -22.59 5.93 35.42
C ILE A 706 -22.56 7.28 34.70
N ALA A 707 -23.64 8.07 34.80
CA ALA A 707 -23.74 9.36 34.14
C ALA A 707 -22.62 10.32 34.60
N VAL A 708 -22.37 10.47 35.90
CA VAL A 708 -21.35 11.38 36.43
C VAL A 708 -19.94 11.01 35.96
N ILE A 709 -19.57 9.73 36.04
CA ILE A 709 -18.23 9.26 35.63
C ILE A 709 -18.06 9.44 34.12
N SER A 710 -19.06 9.04 33.33
CA SER A 710 -19.05 9.20 31.88
C SER A 710 -18.93 10.66 31.46
N MET A 711 -19.70 11.57 32.07
CA MET A 711 -19.62 13.00 31.75
C MET A 711 -18.25 13.60 32.11
N GLY A 712 -17.64 13.18 33.23
CA GLY A 712 -16.28 13.59 33.59
C GLY A 712 -15.23 13.15 32.56
N LEU A 713 -15.33 11.90 32.07
CA LEU A 713 -14.44 11.39 31.03
C LEU A 713 -14.66 12.06 29.67
N LEU A 714 -15.92 12.29 29.28
CA LEU A 714 -16.27 13.00 28.05
C LEU A 714 -15.78 14.46 28.08
N PHE A 715 -15.84 15.13 29.23
CA PHE A 715 -15.28 16.47 29.41
C PHE A 715 -13.77 16.51 29.15
N VAL A 716 -13.02 15.54 29.70
CA VAL A 716 -11.57 15.43 29.46
C VAL A 716 -11.28 15.14 27.98
N ALA A 717 -12.05 14.25 27.36
CA ALA A 717 -11.89 13.90 25.95
C ALA A 717 -12.15 15.09 25.02
N GLN A 718 -13.25 15.81 25.25
CA GLN A 718 -13.59 17.05 24.54
C GLN A 718 -12.55 18.15 24.78
N GLY A 719 -12.02 18.26 26.00
CA GLY A 719 -10.92 19.17 26.33
C GLY A 719 -9.65 18.87 25.54
N LEU A 720 -9.23 17.60 25.48
CA LEU A 720 -8.08 17.17 24.67
C LEU A 720 -8.30 17.47 23.19
N PHE A 721 -9.50 17.18 22.67
CA PHE A 721 -9.89 17.49 21.31
C PHE A 721 -9.71 18.99 21.00
N TRP A 722 -10.27 19.86 21.84
CA TRP A 722 -10.23 21.32 21.63
C TRP A 722 -8.84 21.93 21.85
N ILE A 723 -8.06 21.45 22.82
CA ILE A 723 -6.67 21.87 23.02
C ILE A 723 -5.85 21.55 21.77
N GLY A 724 -6.02 20.34 21.23
CA GLY A 724 -5.37 19.93 19.99
C GLY A 724 -5.82 20.75 18.79
N PHE A 725 -7.13 20.92 18.61
CA PHE A 725 -7.71 21.67 17.50
C PHE A 725 -7.29 23.15 17.50
N VAL A 726 -7.36 23.84 18.63
CA VAL A 726 -6.90 25.23 18.76
C VAL A 726 -5.38 25.34 18.61
N GLY A 727 -4.64 24.34 19.10
CA GLY A 727 -3.19 24.26 18.93
C GLY A 727 -2.74 24.02 17.48
N LEU A 728 -3.57 23.39 16.65
CA LEU A 728 -3.39 23.31 15.20
C LEU A 728 -3.75 24.61 14.50
N GLY A 729 -4.77 25.31 15.01
CA GLY A 729 -5.45 26.42 14.35
C GLY A 729 -4.78 27.79 14.40
N MET A 730 -3.45 27.92 14.50
CA MET A 730 -2.82 29.27 14.47
C MET A 730 -3.07 30.03 13.15
N GLU A 731 -3.33 29.32 12.05
CA GLU A 731 -3.73 29.91 10.75
C GLU A 731 -5.17 29.57 10.33
N GLY A 732 -5.79 28.53 10.90
CA GLY A 732 -7.11 28.02 10.49
C GLY A 732 -8.24 28.19 11.51
N TYR A 733 -7.95 28.65 12.74
CA TYR A 733 -8.97 28.94 13.75
C TYR A 733 -8.64 30.23 14.53
N CYS A 734 -9.12 31.33 13.98
CA CYS A 734 -8.95 32.71 14.42
C CYS A 734 -10.33 33.40 14.47
N PRO A 735 -11.15 33.14 15.49
CA PRO A 735 -12.46 33.78 15.60
C PRO A 735 -12.32 35.31 15.76
N PRO A 736 -13.09 36.11 15.01
CA PRO A 736 -13.10 37.56 15.16
C PRO A 736 -13.78 37.98 16.47
N GLN A 737 -13.42 39.16 16.98
CA GLN A 737 -14.10 39.82 18.10
C GLN A 737 -14.35 38.88 19.30
N LEU A 738 -13.32 38.11 19.69
CA LEU A 738 -13.41 37.05 20.71
C LEU A 738 -14.05 37.49 22.04
N GLY A 739 -13.85 38.75 22.43
CA GLY A 739 -14.52 39.36 23.58
C GLY A 739 -16.04 39.39 23.43
N LEU A 740 -16.57 39.82 22.28
CA LEU A 740 -18.00 39.84 21.99
C LEU A 740 -18.59 38.42 22.00
N LEU A 741 -17.92 37.48 21.32
CA LEU A 741 -18.36 36.07 21.29
C LEU A 741 -18.45 35.46 22.69
N THR A 742 -17.46 35.77 23.54
CA THR A 742 -17.44 35.35 24.94
C THR A 742 -18.58 35.98 25.73
N THR A 743 -18.90 37.26 25.52
CA THR A 743 -20.03 37.90 26.22
C THR A 743 -21.37 37.28 25.88
N VAL A 744 -21.59 36.88 24.61
CA VAL A 744 -22.78 36.14 24.19
C VAL A 744 -22.83 34.77 24.88
N TRP A 745 -21.74 34.00 24.87
CA TRP A 745 -21.72 32.73 25.59
C TRP A 745 -21.95 32.88 27.10
N ALA A 746 -21.35 33.89 27.73
CA ALA A 746 -21.50 34.15 29.16
C ALA A 746 -22.93 34.58 29.53
N SER A 747 -23.59 35.43 28.74
CA SER A 747 -24.95 35.89 29.00
C SER A 747 -25.97 34.76 28.88
N PHE A 748 -25.87 33.95 27.83
CA PHE A 748 -26.72 32.76 27.67
C PHE A 748 -26.45 31.70 28.74
N SER A 749 -25.18 31.50 29.14
CA SER A 749 -24.84 30.60 30.26
C SER A 749 -25.43 31.08 31.59
N ALA A 750 -25.51 32.39 31.82
CA ALA A 750 -26.17 32.96 32.99
C ALA A 750 -27.70 32.76 32.93
N LEU A 751 -28.32 32.95 31.76
CA LEU A 751 -29.75 32.69 31.55
C LEU A 751 -30.10 31.21 31.78
N GLU A 752 -29.26 30.28 31.30
CA GLU A 752 -29.40 28.84 31.56
C GLU A 752 -29.38 28.53 33.06
N ALA A 753 -28.45 29.12 33.81
CA ALA A 753 -28.34 28.93 35.25
C ALA A 753 -29.56 29.50 36.03
N VAL A 754 -30.14 30.60 35.56
CA VAL A 754 -31.36 31.18 36.14
C VAL A 754 -32.58 30.33 35.81
N ALA A 755 -32.73 29.88 34.56
CA ALA A 755 -33.85 29.06 34.09
C ALA A 755 -33.92 27.67 34.76
N THR A 756 -32.82 27.22 35.37
CA THR A 756 -32.73 25.95 36.12
C THR A 756 -32.86 26.13 37.64
N ALA A 757 -32.76 27.37 38.14
CA ALA A 757 -32.89 27.73 39.55
C ALA A 757 -34.30 28.22 39.94
N VAL A 758 -35.08 28.69 38.96
CA VAL A 758 -36.52 29.02 39.06
C VAL A 758 -37.33 27.77 38.75
#